data_AF-A0AAI9ZAE4-F1
#
_entry.id   AF-A0AAI9ZAE4-F1
#
_cell.length_a   1.000
_cell.length_b   1.000
_cell.length_c   1.000
_cell.angle_alpha   90.00
_cell.angle_beta   90.00
_cell.angle_gamma   90.00
#
_symmetry.space_group_name_H-M   'P 1'
#
loop_
_entity.id
_entity.type
_entity.pdbx_description
1 polymer ?
#
loop_
_entity_poly.entity_id
_entity_poly.type
_entity_poly.pdbx_seq_one_letter_code
_entity_poly.pdbx_strand_id
1 'polypeptide(L)'
;MAMAETEAKKAMDLPKGFTPLSDIVEYKVRPTSIVNVIGLVKDFRRPMPTANKDYKCQMSLIDMSLSESEGQDVKLDIFRPEGDMPTAKSGDVVVAHQVKTQRYMSNPLSLITNFSTTLHIYSATTIPPPPQHPPAPSKPSAKDEKRDPAPIEGQYISWLYHNIDKTEIPEPEVFEIQANQSLNIKNKLCELQDVRDGKFHDLIVQVVKDPHDFGDKVTLYVSDYTENSDFHHYTNERLDTNSGRDGDPYGYTHAKTRKSTSDTQWEGPFGKQPMQITCWNPHATVIRERRIKKDDWIRLFNVQVKYGSNGKNLEGFLREDRNAFKNKICVDKLDMPEEGESMDPHVKNALRRKRDYEKQLKAGSKETNYTKGTDKKRPAADQPEKKPRNAKQRRSLKRGQAAEKEKETEKEAGEGKEIETPPDLNEQVVCENHDEPAVDVATILEPATQELVFQNAPLIVKLPFHDAQYRTYVRIVDFHPPRIQDFACVHKRNEYDVLSDYSGTDSEDDNDDDDEQGRVTIDKYVSTSEQNWEWRFALCLQDATAAKDPKTREKKTNKFWVVVDNMDAQLLTGLDACDFRTNADALSQLREKMFILWGDLEEKKTTTLAEQGKKQKANVGKKKKTSDRPPDSDDENAVAGGASKNEKLAISNRPFTCCIRQYGIQVKEPDSEKADAGTGKRWQRMYGLFGTKISGY
;
A
#
# COMPACT_ATOMS: atom_id res chain seq x y z
N MET A 1 7.72 -6.98 83.96
CA MET A 1 7.70 -5.53 83.71
C MET A 1 8.97 -5.20 82.95
N ALA A 2 8.98 -4.74 81.71
CA ALA A 2 7.93 -4.44 80.75
C ALA A 2 8.40 -4.92 79.38
N MET A 3 7.49 -5.52 78.61
CA MET A 3 7.72 -5.83 77.20
C MET A 3 7.77 -4.51 76.43
N ALA A 4 8.82 -4.28 75.66
CA ALA A 4 8.83 -3.24 74.65
C ALA A 4 8.00 -3.75 73.47
N GLU A 5 6.82 -3.15 73.30
CA GLU A 5 5.90 -3.36 72.21
C GLU A 5 6.62 -3.17 70.87
N THR A 6 6.41 -4.14 69.99
CA THR A 6 6.74 -4.08 68.57
C THR A 6 5.87 -2.98 67.97
N GLU A 7 6.43 -1.78 67.75
CA GLU A 7 5.79 -0.75 66.95
C GLU A 7 5.55 -1.32 65.55
N ALA A 8 4.31 -1.70 65.27
CA ALA A 8 3.84 -2.03 63.94
C ALA A 8 4.19 -0.86 63.02
N LYS A 9 5.01 -1.12 61.98
CA LYS A 9 5.30 -0.18 60.89
C LYS A 9 3.99 0.44 60.41
N LYS A 10 3.73 1.68 60.79
CA LYS A 10 2.49 2.38 60.44
C LYS A 10 2.48 2.57 58.93
N ALA A 11 1.59 1.85 58.24
CA ALA A 11 1.38 2.03 56.81
C ALA A 11 0.88 3.46 56.57
N MET A 12 1.55 4.22 55.72
CA MET A 12 1.04 5.53 55.27
C MET A 12 0.26 5.34 53.98
N ASP A 13 -0.95 5.89 53.95
CA ASP A 13 -1.76 5.90 52.73
C ASP A 13 -1.15 6.83 51.67
N LEU A 14 -1.33 6.45 50.40
CA LEU A 14 -0.96 7.27 49.26
C LEU A 14 -1.69 8.64 49.33
N PRO A 15 -1.01 9.78 49.08
CA PRO A 15 -1.64 11.08 49.19
C PRO A 15 -2.87 11.23 48.29
N LYS A 16 -3.89 11.97 48.76
CA LYS A 16 -5.13 12.18 48.01
C LYS A 16 -4.86 12.76 46.62
N GLY A 17 -5.38 12.10 45.58
CA GLY A 17 -5.21 12.52 44.18
C GLY A 17 -4.03 11.88 43.45
N PHE A 18 -3.29 10.98 44.11
CA PHE A 18 -2.31 10.10 43.48
C PHE A 18 -2.91 8.72 43.18
N THR A 19 -2.39 8.08 42.15
CA THR A 19 -2.81 6.75 41.69
C THR A 19 -1.66 5.76 41.95
N PRO A 20 -1.93 4.59 42.57
CA PRO A 20 -0.91 3.56 42.76
C PRO A 20 -0.50 2.97 41.41
N LEU A 21 0.77 2.53 41.30
CA LEU A 21 1.27 1.99 40.04
C LEU A 21 0.61 0.65 39.66
N SER A 22 0.16 -0.14 40.64
CA SER A 22 -0.60 -1.38 40.41
C SER A 22 -1.88 -1.14 39.60
N ASP A 23 -2.59 -0.02 39.82
CA ASP A 23 -3.83 0.28 39.09
C ASP A 23 -3.59 0.52 37.59
N ILE A 24 -2.36 0.92 37.21
CA ILE A 24 -1.95 1.08 35.81
C ILE A 24 -1.65 -0.29 35.21
N VAL A 25 -0.94 -1.15 35.92
CA VAL A 25 -0.58 -2.51 35.46
C VAL A 25 -1.83 -3.41 35.35
N GLU A 26 -2.79 -3.27 36.28
CA GLU A 26 -4.04 -4.02 36.33
C GLU A 26 -5.15 -3.43 35.42
N TYR A 27 -4.83 -2.42 34.60
CA TYR A 27 -5.77 -1.78 33.67
C TYR A 27 -7.03 -1.18 34.34
N LYS A 28 -6.96 -0.81 35.62
CA LYS A 28 -8.05 -0.09 36.31
C LYS A 28 -8.15 1.36 35.83
N VAL A 29 -7.04 1.92 35.35
CA VAL A 29 -7.00 3.25 34.72
C VAL A 29 -7.23 3.12 33.21
N ARG A 30 -8.12 3.95 32.66
CA ARG A 30 -8.36 3.99 31.21
C ARG A 30 -7.18 4.61 30.47
N PRO A 31 -6.84 4.13 29.26
CA PRO A 31 -5.90 4.83 28.39
C PRO A 31 -6.31 6.29 28.21
N THR A 32 -5.33 7.18 28.05
CA THR A 32 -5.48 8.64 27.88
C THR A 32 -5.92 9.43 29.11
N SER A 33 -6.14 8.78 30.26
CA SER A 33 -6.45 9.45 31.52
C SER A 33 -5.23 10.20 32.06
N ILE A 34 -5.48 11.32 32.73
CA ILE A 34 -4.44 12.11 33.41
C ILE A 34 -4.38 11.67 34.89
N VAL A 35 -3.20 11.29 35.35
CA VAL A 35 -2.97 10.79 36.72
C VAL A 35 -1.75 11.47 37.36
N ASN A 36 -1.63 11.37 38.68
CA ASN A 36 -0.42 11.75 39.42
C ASN A 36 0.16 10.50 40.06
N VAL A 37 1.47 10.30 39.96
CA VAL A 37 2.15 9.10 40.48
C VAL A 37 3.40 9.45 41.27
N ILE A 38 3.75 8.59 42.21
CA ILE A 38 5.01 8.63 42.97
C ILE A 38 5.64 7.25 42.82
N GLY A 39 6.90 7.20 42.40
CA GLY A 39 7.60 5.92 42.23
C GLY A 39 9.11 6.06 42.38
N LEU A 40 9.74 4.96 42.74
CA LEU A 40 11.18 4.79 42.78
C LEU A 40 11.73 4.42 41.40
N VAL A 41 12.86 5.00 41.02
CA VAL A 41 13.52 4.72 39.74
C VAL A 41 14.28 3.40 39.81
N LYS A 42 13.85 2.45 38.98
CA LYS A 42 14.47 1.13 38.79
C LYS A 42 15.43 1.10 37.60
N ASP A 43 15.06 1.72 36.49
CA ASP A 43 15.87 1.81 35.26
C ASP A 43 15.71 3.20 34.63
N PHE A 44 16.74 3.65 33.91
CA PHE A 44 16.76 4.94 33.21
C PHE A 44 17.44 4.84 31.86
N ARG A 45 16.70 5.19 30.80
CA ARG A 45 17.24 5.42 29.46
C ARG A 45 17.55 6.89 29.28
N ARG A 46 18.82 7.18 28.98
CA ARG A 46 19.31 8.53 28.80
C ARG A 46 18.62 9.23 27.62
N PRO A 47 18.57 10.58 27.63
CA PRO A 47 17.99 11.34 26.53
C PRO A 47 18.56 10.94 25.18
N MET A 48 17.67 10.61 24.25
CA MET A 48 17.99 10.27 22.88
C MET A 48 17.26 11.20 21.90
N PRO A 49 17.90 11.61 20.80
CA PRO A 49 17.26 12.45 19.80
C PRO A 49 16.09 11.71 19.17
N THR A 50 14.98 12.42 18.95
CA THR A 50 13.84 11.90 18.18
C THR A 50 13.94 12.39 16.72
N ALA A 51 12.97 12.01 15.87
CA ALA A 51 12.90 12.54 14.51
C ALA A 51 12.66 14.07 14.47
N ASN A 52 12.15 14.65 15.57
CA ASN A 52 11.84 16.06 15.71
C ASN A 52 12.87 16.76 16.63
N LYS A 53 12.59 18.03 16.98
CA LYS A 53 13.46 18.85 17.84
C LYS A 53 13.53 18.38 19.31
N ASP A 54 12.61 17.53 19.73
CA ASP A 54 12.56 17.02 21.10
C ASP A 54 13.43 15.78 21.26
N TYR A 55 13.90 15.57 22.48
CA TYR A 55 14.56 14.33 22.90
C TYR A 55 13.54 13.45 23.61
N LYS A 56 13.84 12.16 23.71
CA LYS A 56 13.10 11.18 24.49
C LYS A 56 13.99 10.61 25.59
N CYS A 57 13.52 10.53 26.83
CA CYS A 57 14.09 9.66 27.86
C CYS A 57 12.99 8.75 28.44
N GLN A 58 13.38 7.68 29.12
CA GLN A 58 12.43 6.72 29.70
C GLN A 58 12.89 6.31 31.10
N MET A 59 11.99 6.29 32.07
CA MET A 59 12.22 5.80 33.42
C MET A 59 11.32 4.60 33.70
N SER A 60 11.83 3.56 34.36
CA SER A 60 11.00 2.51 34.96
C SER A 60 10.77 2.82 36.43
N LEU A 61 9.51 2.84 36.85
CA LEU A 61 9.08 3.18 38.20
C LEU A 61 8.47 1.99 38.94
N ILE A 62 8.76 1.90 40.24
CA ILE A 62 8.17 0.94 41.18
C ILE A 62 7.63 1.66 42.42
N ASP A 63 6.62 1.11 43.09
CA ASP A 63 6.09 1.64 44.36
C ASP A 63 5.71 0.48 45.30
N MET A 64 5.16 0.80 46.48
CA MET A 64 4.71 -0.23 47.44
C MET A 64 3.66 -1.18 46.84
N SER A 65 2.79 -0.70 45.95
CA SER A 65 1.72 -1.51 45.37
C SER A 65 2.24 -2.58 44.42
N LEU A 66 3.45 -2.43 43.90
CA LEU A 66 4.14 -3.40 43.05
C LEU A 66 5.15 -4.27 43.81
N SER A 67 5.39 -4.01 45.10
CA SER A 67 6.43 -4.71 45.88
C SER A 67 6.16 -6.21 46.09
N GLU A 68 4.91 -6.65 46.00
CA GLU A 68 4.53 -8.07 46.07
C GLU A 68 4.55 -8.79 44.71
N SER A 69 4.68 -8.02 43.62
CA SER A 69 4.60 -8.50 42.23
C SER A 69 5.98 -8.51 41.58
N GLU A 70 6.69 -9.64 41.69
CA GLU A 70 8.04 -9.78 41.13
C GLU A 70 8.13 -9.37 39.65
N GLY A 71 9.04 -8.44 39.35
CA GLY A 71 9.37 -8.03 37.99
C GLY A 71 8.38 -7.11 37.29
N GLN A 72 7.40 -6.53 37.98
CA GLN A 72 6.51 -5.52 37.40
C GLN A 72 7.08 -4.10 37.58
N ASP A 73 7.03 -3.31 36.50
CA ASP A 73 7.39 -1.88 36.50
C ASP A 73 6.44 -1.07 35.63
N VAL A 74 6.35 0.23 35.89
CA VAL A 74 5.60 1.17 35.04
C VAL A 74 6.59 2.10 34.34
N LYS A 75 6.52 2.15 33.02
CA LYS A 75 7.39 3.01 32.20
C LYS A 75 6.83 4.41 32.10
N LEU A 76 7.67 5.41 32.30
CA LEU A 76 7.41 6.82 32.07
C LEU A 76 8.23 7.32 30.89
N ASP A 77 7.57 7.56 29.75
CA ASP A 77 8.14 8.16 28.55
C ASP A 77 8.11 9.69 28.65
N ILE A 78 9.28 10.32 28.56
CA ILE A 78 9.44 11.76 28.73
C ILE A 78 9.92 12.37 27.40
N PHE A 79 9.19 13.36 26.90
CA PHE A 79 9.50 14.10 25.68
C PHE A 79 9.70 15.58 26.00
N ARG A 80 10.94 16.05 25.89
CA ARG A 80 11.34 17.44 26.20
C ARG A 80 12.56 17.86 25.35
N PRO A 81 12.84 19.17 25.22
CA PRO A 81 14.11 19.66 24.70
C PRO A 81 15.29 19.15 25.54
N GLU A 82 16.48 19.03 24.94
CA GLU A 82 17.66 18.46 25.59
C GLU A 82 18.03 19.14 26.93
N GLY A 83 17.95 20.46 27.00
CA GLY A 83 18.26 21.22 28.22
C GLY A 83 17.26 21.05 29.36
N ASP A 84 16.04 20.60 29.05
CA ASP A 84 14.93 20.41 30.00
C ASP A 84 14.80 18.94 30.46
N MET A 85 15.74 18.08 30.04
CA MET A 85 15.70 16.66 30.30
C MET A 85 16.10 16.32 31.74
N PRO A 86 15.35 15.44 32.42
CA PRO A 86 15.71 15.00 33.75
C PRO A 86 16.96 14.11 33.73
N THR A 87 17.69 14.17 34.84
CA THR A 87 18.70 13.18 35.21
C THR A 87 18.19 12.38 36.40
N ALA A 88 18.41 11.07 36.39
CA ALA A 88 18.00 10.18 37.48
C ALA A 88 19.11 9.16 37.76
N LYS A 89 19.25 8.79 39.03
CA LYS A 89 20.14 7.75 39.54
C LYS A 89 19.35 6.57 40.09
N SER A 90 20.06 5.48 40.36
CA SER A 90 19.47 4.29 40.97
C SER A 90 18.79 4.63 42.31
N GLY A 91 17.50 4.30 42.43
CA GLY A 91 16.72 4.47 43.65
C GLY A 91 16.19 5.89 43.91
N ASP A 92 16.37 6.84 42.99
CA ASP A 92 15.77 8.18 43.12
C ASP A 92 14.25 8.11 43.14
N VAL A 93 13.59 9.03 43.85
CA VAL A 93 12.11 9.09 43.91
C VAL A 93 11.61 10.15 42.94
N VAL A 94 10.73 9.75 42.02
CA VAL A 94 10.11 10.63 41.05
C VAL A 94 8.65 10.84 41.40
N VAL A 95 8.27 12.11 41.54
CA VAL A 95 6.88 12.56 41.62
C VAL A 95 6.52 13.15 40.27
N ALA A 96 5.55 12.54 39.61
CA ALA A 96 5.08 12.98 38.29
C ALA A 96 3.61 13.40 38.39
N HIS A 97 3.35 14.69 38.15
CA HIS A 97 2.00 15.24 38.15
C HIS A 97 1.46 15.42 36.74
N GLN A 98 0.15 15.22 36.59
CA GLN A 98 -0.58 15.33 35.34
C GLN A 98 0.09 14.58 34.18
N VAL A 99 0.56 13.35 34.45
CA VAL A 99 1.05 12.44 33.43
C VAL A 99 -0.13 11.78 32.73
N LYS A 100 -0.03 11.58 31.43
CA LYS A 100 -1.07 10.91 30.65
C LYS A 100 -0.76 9.42 30.61
N THR A 101 -1.75 8.57 30.85
CA THR A 101 -1.64 7.13 30.59
C THR A 101 -1.75 6.88 29.09
N GLN A 102 -0.92 5.98 28.55
CA GLN A 102 -0.95 5.63 27.14
C GLN A 102 -0.73 4.14 26.93
N ARG A 103 -1.19 3.64 25.78
CA ARG A 103 -0.86 2.31 25.30
C ARG A 103 -0.15 2.48 23.96
N TYR A 104 1.15 2.24 23.93
CA TYR A 104 1.94 2.32 22.70
C TYR A 104 2.11 0.93 22.09
N MET A 105 1.58 0.72 20.89
CA MET A 105 1.55 -0.58 20.21
C MET A 105 0.89 -1.65 21.09
N SER A 106 1.38 -2.88 21.04
CA SER A 106 0.91 -3.98 21.87
C SER A 106 1.56 -4.05 23.27
N ASN A 107 2.23 -2.99 23.74
CA ASN A 107 2.80 -2.96 25.09
C ASN A 107 1.73 -2.80 26.20
N PRO A 108 2.10 -3.10 27.46
CA PRO A 108 1.32 -2.69 28.64
C PRO A 108 1.11 -1.17 28.72
N LEU A 109 0.16 -0.74 29.56
CA LEU A 109 -0.06 0.69 29.82
C LEU A 109 1.23 1.33 30.36
N SER A 110 1.63 2.45 29.77
CA SER A 110 2.74 3.28 30.21
C SER A 110 2.27 4.71 30.48
N LEU A 111 3.16 5.53 31.03
CA LEU A 111 2.95 6.94 31.30
C LEU A 111 3.69 7.76 30.25
N ILE A 112 3.12 8.88 29.83
CA ILE A 112 3.73 9.84 28.91
C ILE A 112 3.55 11.27 29.40
N THR A 113 4.60 12.07 29.26
CA THR A 113 4.56 13.51 29.54
C THR A 113 3.74 14.26 28.49
N ASN A 114 3.03 15.29 28.92
CA ASN A 114 2.32 16.24 28.07
C ASN A 114 2.70 17.69 28.45
N PHE A 115 2.04 18.68 27.84
CA PHE A 115 2.35 20.10 28.06
C PHE A 115 2.13 20.61 29.49
N SER A 116 1.28 19.95 30.28
CA SER A 116 0.98 20.31 31.67
C SER A 116 1.70 19.42 32.70
N THR A 117 2.47 18.43 32.24
CA THR A 117 3.20 17.51 33.13
C THR A 117 4.35 18.21 33.85
N THR A 118 4.40 18.06 35.18
CA THR A 118 5.52 18.51 36.02
C THR A 118 6.20 17.34 36.72
N LEU A 119 7.54 17.36 36.75
CA LEU A 119 8.38 16.31 37.35
C LEU A 119 9.19 16.88 38.52
N HIS A 120 9.14 16.22 39.67
CA HIS A 120 9.99 16.50 40.82
C HIS A 120 10.80 15.26 41.17
N ILE A 121 12.13 15.39 41.20
CA ILE A 121 13.06 14.26 41.41
C ILE A 121 13.81 14.45 42.72
N TYR A 122 13.70 13.47 43.61
CA TYR A 122 14.36 13.44 44.91
C TYR A 122 15.52 12.44 44.89
N SER A 123 16.71 12.93 45.20
CA SER A 123 17.94 12.12 45.22
C SER A 123 17.90 11.09 46.34
N ALA A 124 18.10 9.81 46.03
CA ALA A 124 18.09 8.71 46.99
C ALA A 124 19.03 8.95 48.19
N THR A 125 20.17 9.58 47.95
CA THR A 125 21.20 9.88 48.96
C THR A 125 20.81 10.97 49.95
N THR A 126 19.81 11.78 49.64
CA THR A 126 19.44 12.96 50.46
C THR A 126 18.10 12.80 51.17
N ILE A 127 17.40 11.66 50.98
CA ILE A 127 16.10 11.40 51.61
C ILE A 127 16.31 10.92 53.06
N PRO A 128 15.96 11.74 54.07
CA PRO A 128 16.14 11.37 55.47
C PRO A 128 15.08 10.34 55.92
N PRO A 129 15.32 9.60 57.02
CA PRO A 129 14.29 8.75 57.62
C PRO A 129 13.14 9.58 58.21
N PRO A 130 11.90 9.06 58.21
CA PRO A 130 10.77 9.72 58.87
C PRO A 130 11.09 10.03 60.34
N PRO A 131 10.65 11.17 60.90
CA PRO A 131 9.66 12.12 60.39
C PRO A 131 10.25 13.32 59.64
N GLN A 132 11.55 13.31 59.31
CA GLN A 132 12.20 14.44 58.66
C GLN A 132 11.72 14.58 57.21
N HIS A 133 11.52 15.83 56.76
CA HIS A 133 11.10 16.10 55.38
C HIS A 133 12.31 16.03 54.44
N PRO A 134 12.14 15.46 53.23
CA PRO A 134 13.20 15.48 52.23
C PRO A 134 13.52 16.92 51.79
N PRO A 135 14.77 17.17 51.36
CA PRO A 135 15.16 18.47 50.80
C PRO A 135 14.37 18.79 49.53
N ALA A 136 14.46 20.03 49.08
CA ALA A 136 13.77 20.48 47.86
C ALA A 136 14.15 19.58 46.66
N PRO A 137 13.16 19.16 45.85
CA PRO A 137 13.43 18.29 44.70
C PRO A 137 14.19 19.02 43.60
N SER A 138 14.89 18.24 42.78
CA SER A 138 15.35 18.69 41.48
C SER A 138 14.15 18.93 40.56
N LYS A 139 14.13 20.10 39.91
CA LYS A 139 13.10 20.55 38.97
C LYS A 139 13.76 20.71 37.58
N PRO A 140 13.65 19.71 36.68
CA PRO A 140 14.42 19.67 35.43
C PRO A 140 14.13 20.79 34.41
N SER A 141 12.90 21.34 34.43
CA SER A 141 12.45 22.39 33.50
C SER A 141 11.81 23.54 34.27
N ALA A 142 11.83 24.75 33.68
CA ALA A 142 11.12 25.91 34.20
C ALA A 142 9.60 25.67 34.38
N LYS A 143 9.03 24.67 33.69
CA LYS A 143 7.63 24.24 33.90
C LYS A 143 7.42 23.56 35.25
N ASP A 144 8.43 22.85 35.73
CA ASP A 144 8.39 22.11 36.99
C ASP A 144 8.46 23.06 38.21
N GLU A 145 8.96 24.29 38.00
CA GLU A 145 8.99 25.37 39.01
C GLU A 145 7.60 25.93 39.35
N LYS A 146 6.63 25.81 38.44
CA LYS A 146 5.27 26.35 38.63
C LYS A 146 4.49 25.68 39.75
N ARG A 147 4.96 24.54 40.25
CA ARG A 147 4.33 23.77 41.32
C ARG A 147 5.33 23.53 42.42
N ASP A 148 4.92 23.84 43.65
CA ASP A 148 5.66 23.48 44.84
C ASP A 148 5.10 22.18 45.44
N PRO A 149 5.98 21.26 45.88
CA PRO A 149 5.56 20.02 46.50
C PRO A 149 4.74 20.29 47.76
N ALA A 150 3.63 19.56 47.93
CA ALA A 150 2.86 19.66 49.16
C ALA A 150 3.63 19.01 50.33
N PRO A 151 3.55 19.55 51.57
CA PRO A 151 4.26 18.96 52.71
C PRO A 151 3.95 17.48 52.97
N ILE A 152 2.71 17.06 52.64
CA ILE A 152 2.24 15.67 52.75
C ILE A 152 2.92 14.73 51.74
N GLU A 153 3.27 15.23 50.55
CA GLU A 153 4.00 14.48 49.53
C GLU A 153 5.42 14.18 50.03
N GLY A 154 6.09 15.18 50.63
CA GLY A 154 7.40 15.01 51.25
C GLY A 154 7.44 13.95 52.35
N GLN A 155 6.41 13.89 53.20
CA GLN A 155 6.30 12.86 54.25
C GLN A 155 6.14 11.46 53.65
N TYR A 156 5.29 11.32 52.63
CA TYR A 156 5.09 10.05 51.94
C TYR A 156 6.36 9.58 51.21
N ILE A 157 7.14 10.48 50.60
CA ILE A 157 8.41 10.14 49.91
C ILE A 157 9.43 9.56 50.90
N SER A 158 9.62 10.21 52.05
CA SER A 158 10.51 9.71 53.10
C SER A 158 10.04 8.33 53.58
N TRP A 159 8.73 8.16 53.81
CA TRP A 159 8.18 6.87 54.18
C TRP A 159 8.37 5.79 53.10
N LEU A 160 8.04 6.08 51.84
CA LEU A 160 8.15 5.17 50.70
C LEU A 160 9.58 4.67 50.53
N TYR A 161 10.54 5.58 50.50
CA TYR A 161 11.96 5.24 50.27
C TYR A 161 12.53 4.30 51.34
N HIS A 162 12.08 4.40 52.59
CA HIS A 162 12.58 3.57 53.70
C HIS A 162 11.77 2.28 53.93
N ASN A 163 10.59 2.15 53.32
CA ASN A 163 9.72 0.97 53.50
C ASN A 163 9.58 0.08 52.26
N ILE A 164 9.91 0.58 51.07
CA ILE A 164 9.88 -0.23 49.84
C ILE A 164 10.99 -1.29 49.82
N ASP A 165 10.69 -2.44 49.25
CA ASP A 165 11.72 -3.43 48.95
C ASP A 165 12.66 -2.92 47.84
N LYS A 166 13.96 -2.94 48.13
CA LYS A 166 15.02 -2.45 47.25
C LYS A 166 15.77 -3.58 46.55
N THR A 167 15.39 -4.84 46.79
CA THR A 167 16.03 -6.03 46.19
C THR A 167 16.03 -6.00 44.65
N GLU A 168 15.00 -5.42 44.04
CA GLU A 168 14.89 -5.31 42.58
C GLU A 168 15.62 -4.12 41.96
N ILE A 169 16.18 -3.22 42.79
CA ILE A 169 16.88 -2.03 42.32
C ILE A 169 18.34 -2.40 42.05
N PRO A 170 18.85 -2.15 40.83
CA PRO A 170 20.23 -2.47 40.50
C PRO A 170 21.21 -1.58 41.29
N GLU A 171 22.38 -2.14 41.61
CA GLU A 171 23.49 -1.38 42.17
C GLU A 171 23.85 -0.17 41.28
N PRO A 172 24.28 0.97 41.86
CA PRO A 172 24.53 2.20 41.10
C PRO A 172 25.47 2.03 39.89
N GLU A 173 26.47 1.16 40.00
CA GLU A 173 27.39 0.86 38.89
C GLU A 173 26.69 0.12 37.73
N VAL A 174 25.86 -0.87 38.04
CA VAL A 174 25.08 -1.63 37.04
C VAL A 174 24.06 -0.71 36.37
N PHE A 175 23.39 0.13 37.14
CA PHE A 175 22.45 1.13 36.65
C PHE A 175 23.12 2.10 35.67
N GLU A 176 24.30 2.63 36.00
CA GLU A 176 25.06 3.52 35.11
C GLU A 176 25.50 2.83 33.81
N ILE A 177 25.93 1.56 33.90
CA ILE A 177 26.26 0.76 32.71
C ILE A 177 25.04 0.60 31.81
N GLN A 178 23.87 0.25 32.37
CA GLN A 178 22.61 0.09 31.63
C GLN A 178 22.15 1.42 31.00
N ALA A 179 22.20 2.51 31.76
CA ALA A 179 21.87 3.85 31.30
C ALA A 179 22.78 4.30 30.15
N ASN A 180 24.09 4.01 30.21
CA ASN A 180 25.02 4.32 29.12
C ASN A 180 24.82 3.45 27.88
N GLN A 181 24.47 2.17 28.05
CA GLN A 181 24.13 1.29 26.93
C GLN A 181 22.89 1.77 26.16
N SER A 182 21.96 2.46 26.83
CA SER A 182 20.75 3.00 26.19
C SER A 182 21.03 4.00 25.06
N LEU A 183 22.20 4.63 25.04
CA LEU A 183 22.62 5.55 23.97
C LEU A 183 23.01 4.84 22.67
N ASN A 184 23.24 3.53 22.69
CA ASN A 184 23.64 2.75 21.51
C ASN A 184 22.42 2.35 20.66
N ILE A 185 21.81 3.34 20.01
CA ILE A 185 20.63 3.15 19.17
C ILE A 185 21.08 2.70 17.78
N LYS A 186 20.76 1.45 17.45
CA LYS A 186 20.97 0.89 16.11
C LYS A 186 19.65 0.85 15.38
N ASN A 187 19.64 1.32 14.13
CA ASN A 187 18.53 1.02 13.22
C ASN A 187 18.61 -0.46 12.83
N LYS A 188 17.64 -1.26 13.31
CA LYS A 188 17.60 -2.71 13.10
C LYS A 188 16.60 -3.11 12.01
N LEU A 189 15.82 -2.16 11.49
CA LEU A 189 14.80 -2.43 10.48
C LEU A 189 15.47 -2.84 9.17
N CYS A 190 15.11 -4.02 8.65
CA CYS A 190 15.59 -4.50 7.37
C CYS A 190 14.56 -5.39 6.67
N GLU A 191 14.84 -5.67 5.40
CA GLU A 191 14.09 -6.62 4.57
C GLU A 191 14.59 -8.05 4.82
N LEU A 192 13.80 -9.06 4.45
CA LEU A 192 14.16 -10.45 4.70
C LEU A 192 15.40 -10.91 3.91
N GLN A 193 15.66 -10.34 2.72
CA GLN A 193 16.90 -10.58 1.95
C GLN A 193 18.19 -10.20 2.71
N ASP A 194 18.10 -9.24 3.63
CA ASP A 194 19.24 -8.66 4.35
C ASP A 194 19.45 -9.26 5.75
N VAL A 195 18.55 -10.16 6.14
CA VAL A 195 18.65 -10.91 7.39
C VAL A 195 19.91 -11.80 7.38
N ARG A 196 20.63 -11.81 8.50
CA ARG A 196 21.87 -12.59 8.68
C ARG A 196 21.87 -13.34 10.02
N ASP A 197 22.55 -14.48 10.05
CA ASP A 197 22.77 -15.27 11.26
C ASP A 197 23.45 -14.46 12.38
N GLY A 198 23.04 -14.72 13.62
CA GLY A 198 23.63 -14.14 14.82
C GLY A 198 23.28 -12.67 15.08
N LYS A 199 22.40 -12.05 14.27
CA LYS A 199 21.97 -10.65 14.43
C LYS A 199 20.51 -10.55 14.85
N PHE A 200 20.16 -9.38 15.37
CA PHE A 200 18.81 -9.01 15.76
C PHE A 200 18.26 -7.97 14.80
N HIS A 201 17.09 -8.23 14.24
CA HIS A 201 16.47 -7.40 13.21
C HIS A 201 15.04 -7.02 13.58
N ASP A 202 14.62 -5.83 13.15
CA ASP A 202 13.21 -5.43 13.15
C ASP A 202 12.65 -5.69 11.75
N LEU A 203 11.45 -6.25 11.64
CA LEU A 203 10.89 -6.76 10.39
C LEU A 203 9.44 -6.27 10.21
N ILE A 204 9.07 -5.99 8.97
CA ILE A 204 7.69 -5.73 8.53
C ILE A 204 7.36 -6.78 7.48
N VAL A 205 6.42 -7.67 7.80
CA VAL A 205 6.17 -8.88 7.02
C VAL A 205 4.69 -9.23 7.03
N GLN A 206 4.24 -9.92 5.99
CA GLN A 206 2.90 -10.52 5.94
C GLN A 206 2.94 -11.96 6.44
N VAL A 207 1.92 -12.37 7.17
CA VAL A 207 1.72 -13.77 7.57
C VAL A 207 1.17 -14.55 6.38
N VAL A 208 1.95 -15.51 5.84
CA VAL A 208 1.61 -16.22 4.59
C VAL A 208 0.89 -17.55 4.82
N LYS A 209 0.90 -18.03 6.06
CA LYS A 209 0.21 -19.25 6.50
C LYS A 209 -0.34 -19.03 7.89
N ASP A 210 -1.50 -19.63 8.19
CA ASP A 210 -2.09 -19.52 9.51
C ASP A 210 -1.10 -19.91 10.62
N PRO A 211 -1.04 -19.12 11.71
CA PRO A 211 -0.13 -19.40 12.82
C PRO A 211 -0.34 -20.78 13.39
N HIS A 212 0.75 -21.51 13.59
CA HIS A 212 0.69 -22.83 14.21
C HIS A 212 0.96 -22.72 15.71
N ASP A 213 -0.04 -23.09 16.52
CA ASP A 213 -0.02 -22.94 17.96
C ASP A 213 0.39 -24.24 18.66
N PHE A 214 1.47 -24.18 19.45
CA PHE A 214 1.96 -25.29 20.26
C PHE A 214 1.64 -25.11 21.76
N GLY A 215 0.88 -24.08 22.14
CA GLY A 215 0.53 -23.75 23.53
C GLY A 215 1.57 -22.86 24.22
N ASP A 216 2.82 -23.29 24.33
CA ASP A 216 3.92 -22.51 24.93
C ASP A 216 4.55 -21.50 23.95
N LYS A 217 4.45 -21.79 22.65
CA LYS A 217 4.95 -20.99 21.54
C LYS A 217 3.99 -21.01 20.36
N VAL A 218 4.11 -20.00 19.50
CA VAL A 218 3.41 -19.90 18.22
C VAL A 218 4.44 -19.74 17.11
N THR A 219 4.29 -20.52 16.05
CA THR A 219 5.13 -20.42 14.84
C THR A 219 4.39 -19.67 13.76
N LEU A 220 5.02 -18.61 13.25
CA LEU A 220 4.56 -17.80 12.13
C LEU A 220 5.38 -18.13 10.88
N TYR A 221 4.72 -18.22 9.74
CA TYR A 221 5.38 -18.20 8.43
C TYR A 221 5.15 -16.84 7.83
N VAL A 222 6.23 -16.13 7.52
CA VAL A 222 6.15 -14.73 7.13
C VAL A 222 6.95 -14.45 5.86
N SER A 223 6.54 -13.45 5.10
CA SER A 223 7.25 -12.99 3.91
C SER A 223 7.09 -11.48 3.73
N ASP A 224 8.13 -10.82 3.21
CA ASP A 224 8.06 -9.48 2.63
C ASP A 224 8.25 -9.51 1.11
N TYR A 225 8.20 -10.72 0.52
CA TYR A 225 8.37 -11.04 -0.89
C TYR A 225 9.79 -10.77 -1.44
N THR A 226 10.79 -10.62 -0.57
CA THR A 226 12.21 -10.62 -0.95
C THR A 226 12.81 -12.04 -0.87
N GLU A 227 13.86 -12.30 -1.64
CA GLU A 227 14.50 -13.63 -1.69
C GLU A 227 15.80 -13.64 -0.87
N ASN A 228 15.98 -14.67 -0.05
CA ASN A 228 17.20 -14.91 0.72
C ASN A 228 17.73 -16.32 0.45
N SER A 229 18.99 -16.45 0.07
CA SER A 229 19.59 -17.76 -0.26
C SER A 229 19.56 -18.78 0.89
N ASP A 230 19.49 -18.30 2.12
CA ASP A 230 19.61 -19.13 3.32
C ASP A 230 18.23 -19.54 3.89
N PHE A 231 17.14 -19.22 3.17
CA PHE A 231 15.79 -19.66 3.52
C PHE A 231 15.42 -20.98 2.87
N HIS A 232 14.41 -21.62 3.46
CA HIS A 232 13.82 -22.83 2.91
C HIS A 232 13.21 -22.56 1.53
N HIS A 233 13.50 -23.42 0.56
CA HIS A 233 12.95 -23.31 -0.78
C HIS A 233 11.59 -24.03 -0.85
N TYR A 234 10.51 -23.28 -0.98
CA TYR A 234 9.16 -23.83 -1.15
C TYR A 234 8.85 -24.03 -2.64
N THR A 235 8.68 -25.27 -3.07
CA THR A 235 8.34 -25.60 -4.47
C THR A 235 6.85 -25.50 -4.72
N ASN A 236 6.47 -25.24 -5.97
CA ASN A 236 5.07 -25.27 -6.40
C ASN A 236 4.76 -26.64 -6.99
N GLU A 237 4.12 -27.51 -6.20
CA GLU A 237 3.74 -28.86 -6.61
C GLU A 237 2.83 -28.91 -7.85
N ARG A 238 2.14 -27.79 -8.20
CA ARG A 238 1.31 -27.72 -9.42
C ARG A 238 2.14 -27.52 -10.70
N LEU A 239 3.40 -27.10 -10.59
CA LEU A 239 4.31 -26.82 -11.71
C LEU A 239 5.45 -27.87 -11.81
N ASP A 240 5.87 -28.47 -10.70
CA ASP A 240 6.93 -29.48 -10.69
C ASP A 240 6.36 -30.90 -10.89
N THR A 241 6.39 -31.39 -12.14
CA THR A 241 6.15 -32.81 -12.45
C THR A 241 7.31 -33.73 -12.04
N ASN A 242 8.35 -33.21 -11.37
CA ASN A 242 9.62 -33.91 -11.12
C ASN A 242 10.04 -34.04 -9.64
N SER A 243 9.22 -33.63 -8.66
CA SER A 243 9.46 -34.02 -7.27
C SER A 243 9.00 -35.46 -7.07
N GLY A 244 9.95 -36.32 -6.66
CA GLY A 244 9.74 -37.76 -6.52
C GLY A 244 8.50 -38.09 -5.70
N ARG A 245 7.72 -39.05 -6.19
CA ARG A 245 6.66 -39.71 -5.43
C ARG A 245 7.23 -40.15 -4.09
N ASP A 246 6.76 -39.55 -3.01
CA ASP A 246 7.00 -40.08 -1.67
C ASP A 246 6.07 -41.29 -1.49
N GLY A 247 6.60 -42.46 -1.84
CA GLY A 247 5.88 -43.73 -1.86
C GLY A 247 6.82 -44.86 -2.29
N ASP A 248 6.71 -46.02 -1.65
CA ASP A 248 7.56 -47.16 -1.94
C ASP A 248 7.46 -47.58 -3.43
N PRO A 249 8.57 -47.94 -4.10
CA PRO A 249 8.60 -48.25 -5.53
C PRO A 249 7.64 -49.36 -6.00
N TYR A 250 7.04 -50.11 -5.07
CA TYR A 250 6.17 -51.25 -5.35
C TYR A 250 4.70 -51.05 -4.93
N GLY A 251 4.31 -49.86 -4.45
CA GLY A 251 2.91 -49.48 -4.28
C GLY A 251 2.12 -50.26 -3.22
N TYR A 252 2.79 -50.83 -2.21
CA TYR A 252 2.13 -51.65 -1.18
C TYR A 252 1.61 -50.85 0.02
N THR A 253 1.87 -49.54 0.10
CA THR A 253 1.44 -48.69 1.23
C THR A 253 0.12 -47.92 1.03
N HIS A 254 -0.73 -48.32 0.07
CA HIS A 254 -2.12 -47.83 0.01
C HIS A 254 -3.04 -48.55 1.00
N ALA A 255 -2.72 -48.48 2.29
CA ALA A 255 -3.59 -48.96 3.36
C ALA A 255 -3.79 -47.86 4.41
N LYS A 256 -4.86 -47.08 4.21
CA LYS A 256 -5.52 -46.28 5.26
C LYS A 256 -4.63 -45.29 6.03
N THR A 257 -3.79 -44.52 5.35
CA THR A 257 -3.53 -43.16 5.83
C THR A 257 -4.79 -42.35 5.57
N ARG A 258 -5.40 -41.88 6.66
CA ARG A 258 -6.57 -41.00 6.68
C ARG A 258 -6.46 -39.96 5.56
N LYS A 259 -7.58 -39.61 4.93
CA LYS A 259 -7.72 -38.35 4.21
C LYS A 259 -7.16 -37.26 5.12
N SER A 260 -5.90 -36.90 4.88
CA SER A 260 -5.31 -35.69 5.42
C SER A 260 -6.17 -34.58 4.84
N THR A 261 -6.84 -33.88 5.74
CA THR A 261 -7.58 -32.67 5.45
C THR A 261 -6.81 -31.81 4.45
N SER A 262 -7.54 -31.19 3.55
CA SER A 262 -7.12 -30.25 2.50
C SER A 262 -6.38 -28.99 3.02
N ASP A 263 -5.78 -29.03 4.22
CA ASP A 263 -5.25 -27.91 5.01
C ASP A 263 -3.72 -27.74 4.92
N THR A 264 -2.99 -28.57 4.17
CA THR A 264 -1.51 -28.59 4.23
C THR A 264 -0.79 -28.19 2.95
N GLN A 265 -1.51 -27.88 1.86
CA GLN A 265 -0.87 -27.46 0.62
C GLN A 265 -0.35 -26.03 0.77
N TRP A 266 0.96 -25.81 0.54
CA TRP A 266 1.56 -24.48 0.61
C TRP A 266 1.04 -23.61 -0.54
N GLU A 267 0.33 -22.54 -0.21
CA GLU A 267 -0.33 -21.67 -1.20
C GLU A 267 0.57 -20.56 -1.75
N GLY A 268 1.80 -20.46 -1.25
CA GLY A 268 2.76 -19.42 -1.62
C GLY A 268 3.01 -18.43 -0.46
N PRO A 269 4.02 -17.55 -0.59
CA PRO A 269 4.94 -17.40 -1.72
C PRO A 269 5.93 -18.56 -1.85
N PHE A 270 6.24 -18.94 -3.09
CA PHE A 270 7.18 -20.00 -3.47
C PHE A 270 8.63 -19.48 -3.54
N GLY A 271 9.59 -20.40 -3.60
CA GLY A 271 11.01 -20.08 -3.60
C GLY A 271 11.56 -19.86 -2.20
N LYS A 272 12.66 -19.11 -2.10
CA LYS A 272 13.35 -18.80 -0.83
C LYS A 272 12.96 -17.43 -0.28
N GLN A 273 11.66 -17.18 -0.22
CA GLN A 273 11.08 -15.92 0.26
C GLN A 273 10.47 -16.03 1.67
N PRO A 274 9.81 -17.15 2.03
CA PRO A 274 9.21 -17.29 3.37
C PRO A 274 10.26 -17.61 4.43
N MET A 275 10.16 -16.94 5.58
CA MET A 275 10.93 -17.25 6.79
C MET A 275 9.99 -17.76 7.90
N GLN A 276 10.44 -18.77 8.64
CA GLN A 276 9.75 -19.24 9.84
C GLN A 276 10.19 -18.41 11.05
N ILE A 277 9.24 -17.95 11.87
CA ILE A 277 9.51 -17.24 13.12
C ILE A 277 8.81 -17.96 14.28
N THR A 278 9.58 -18.40 15.26
CA THR A 278 9.05 -18.99 16.50
C THR A 278 8.94 -17.93 17.59
N CYS A 279 7.72 -17.61 17.99
CA CYS A 279 7.42 -16.67 19.06
C CYS A 279 7.07 -17.41 20.35
N TRP A 280 7.81 -17.14 21.42
CA TRP A 280 7.54 -17.67 22.76
C TRP A 280 6.67 -16.70 23.55
N ASN A 281 6.11 -17.14 24.68
CA ASN A 281 5.50 -16.21 25.63
C ASN A 281 6.51 -15.14 26.10
N PRO A 282 6.08 -13.89 26.34
CA PRO A 282 4.69 -13.38 26.31
C PRO A 282 4.14 -13.07 24.90
N HIS A 283 4.96 -13.09 23.86
CA HIS A 283 4.56 -12.72 22.49
C HIS A 283 3.51 -13.65 21.88
N ALA A 284 3.63 -14.95 22.13
CA ALA A 284 2.65 -15.95 21.69
C ALA A 284 1.23 -15.63 22.18
N THR A 285 1.10 -15.15 23.42
CA THR A 285 -0.20 -14.73 23.98
C THR A 285 -0.80 -13.55 23.22
N VAL A 286 0.01 -12.53 22.90
CA VAL A 286 -0.44 -11.38 22.10
C VAL A 286 -0.90 -11.80 20.70
N ILE A 287 -0.19 -12.72 20.05
CA ILE A 287 -0.58 -13.27 18.73
C ILE A 287 -1.98 -13.90 18.79
N ARG A 288 -2.27 -14.65 19.86
CA ARG A 288 -3.59 -15.29 20.09
C ARG A 288 -4.68 -14.26 20.37
N GLU A 289 -4.43 -13.35 21.31
CA GLU A 289 -5.40 -12.33 21.73
C GLU A 289 -5.77 -11.36 20.60
N ARG A 290 -4.77 -10.95 19.80
CA ARG A 290 -4.98 -10.11 18.61
C ARG A 290 -5.56 -10.87 17.42
N ARG A 291 -5.70 -12.20 17.54
CA ARG A 291 -6.20 -13.09 16.47
C ARG A 291 -5.47 -12.84 15.15
N ILE A 292 -4.13 -12.86 15.19
CA ILE A 292 -3.33 -12.74 13.97
C ILE A 292 -3.56 -13.99 13.12
N LYS A 293 -3.83 -13.81 11.82
CA LYS A 293 -4.14 -14.89 10.87
C LYS A 293 -3.32 -14.76 9.60
N LYS A 294 -3.48 -15.73 8.69
CA LYS A 294 -3.04 -15.56 7.32
C LYS A 294 -3.51 -14.22 6.74
N ASP A 295 -2.64 -13.62 5.92
CA ASP A 295 -2.77 -12.35 5.23
C ASP A 295 -2.64 -11.08 6.08
N ASP A 296 -2.56 -11.19 7.41
CA ASP A 296 -2.29 -10.04 8.27
C ASP A 296 -0.85 -9.53 8.11
N TRP A 297 -0.70 -8.20 8.09
CA TRP A 297 0.61 -7.54 8.18
C TRP A 297 1.00 -7.35 9.65
N ILE A 298 2.25 -7.68 9.96
CA ILE A 298 2.78 -7.57 11.31
C ILE A 298 4.13 -6.87 11.31
N ARG A 299 4.39 -6.15 12.40
CA ARG A 299 5.69 -5.59 12.72
C ARG A 299 6.31 -6.35 13.89
N LEU A 300 7.51 -6.86 13.68
CA LEU A 300 8.27 -7.62 14.66
C LEU A 300 9.52 -6.84 15.04
N PHE A 301 9.82 -6.78 16.33
CA PHE A 301 10.98 -6.07 16.86
C PHE A 301 12.01 -7.03 17.44
N ASN A 302 13.28 -6.76 17.20
CA ASN A 302 14.40 -7.47 17.80
C ASN A 302 14.30 -9.00 17.65
N VAL A 303 13.92 -9.46 16.46
CA VAL A 303 13.87 -10.87 16.09
C VAL A 303 15.29 -11.40 16.05
N GLN A 304 15.59 -12.43 16.84
CA GLN A 304 16.89 -13.09 16.77
C GLN A 304 16.91 -14.03 15.57
N VAL A 305 17.87 -13.85 14.68
CA VAL A 305 18.00 -14.70 13.50
C VAL A 305 19.11 -15.71 13.75
N LYS A 306 18.79 -16.99 13.57
CA LYS A 306 19.77 -18.07 13.61
C LYS A 306 19.35 -19.24 12.75
N TYR A 307 20.28 -20.15 12.46
CA TYR A 307 19.91 -21.43 11.86
C TYR A 307 18.93 -22.21 12.75
N GLY A 308 17.90 -22.76 12.11
CA GLY A 308 16.89 -23.60 12.73
C GLY A 308 17.47 -24.88 13.33
N SER A 309 16.61 -25.66 13.98
CA SER A 309 17.01 -26.95 14.59
C SER A 309 17.59 -27.96 13.58
N ASN A 310 17.22 -27.81 12.30
CA ASN A 310 17.74 -28.60 11.18
C ASN A 310 19.14 -28.17 10.72
N GLY A 311 19.66 -27.02 11.19
CA GLY A 311 20.96 -26.46 10.81
C GLY A 311 21.08 -26.02 9.34
N LYS A 312 19.98 -25.98 8.58
CA LYS A 312 20.00 -25.76 7.12
C LYS A 312 19.44 -24.42 6.69
N ASN A 313 18.43 -23.93 7.39
CA ASN A 313 17.71 -22.71 7.01
C ASN A 313 17.75 -21.69 8.14
N LEU A 314 17.82 -20.40 7.80
CA LEU A 314 17.65 -19.33 8.77
C LEU A 314 16.20 -19.25 9.25
N GLU A 315 16.04 -19.12 10.56
CA GLU A 315 14.76 -18.96 11.24
C GLU A 315 14.85 -17.79 12.23
N GLY A 316 13.72 -17.14 12.45
CA GLY A 316 13.56 -16.11 13.46
C GLY A 316 13.11 -16.68 14.79
N PHE A 317 13.61 -16.11 15.88
CA PHE A 317 13.20 -16.47 17.24
C PHE A 317 12.89 -15.20 18.03
N LEU A 318 11.68 -15.16 18.57
CA LEU A 318 11.24 -14.10 19.45
C LEU A 318 11.04 -14.68 20.85
N ARG A 319 11.91 -14.29 21.79
CA ARG A 319 11.92 -14.78 23.17
C ARG A 319 11.82 -13.59 24.12
N GLU A 320 11.33 -13.86 25.33
CA GLU A 320 11.41 -12.92 26.44
C GLU A 320 12.86 -12.46 26.69
N ASP A 321 13.01 -11.21 27.08
CA ASP A 321 14.31 -10.65 27.47
C ASP A 321 14.64 -11.13 28.89
N ARG A 322 15.72 -11.92 29.01
CA ARG A 322 16.14 -12.53 30.28
C ARG A 322 16.73 -11.53 31.28
N ASN A 323 17.23 -10.38 30.82
CA ASN A 323 18.08 -9.52 31.65
C ASN A 323 17.46 -8.17 31.98
N ALA A 324 16.72 -7.53 31.06
CA ALA A 324 16.32 -6.13 31.23
C ALA A 324 14.81 -5.83 31.10
N PHE A 325 14.04 -6.61 30.32
CA PHE A 325 12.62 -6.29 30.05
C PHE A 325 11.72 -7.53 29.97
N LYS A 326 11.45 -8.16 31.12
CA LYS A 326 10.64 -9.39 31.19
C LYS A 326 9.26 -9.30 30.51
N ASN A 327 8.68 -8.10 30.38
CA ASN A 327 7.32 -7.89 29.84
C ASN A 327 7.23 -7.06 28.54
N LYS A 328 8.35 -6.82 27.84
CA LYS A 328 8.28 -6.06 26.58
C LYS A 328 7.62 -6.89 25.49
N ILE A 329 6.62 -6.34 24.79
CA ILE A 329 5.99 -6.99 23.64
C ILE A 329 6.67 -6.51 22.36
N CYS A 330 7.13 -7.46 21.55
CA CYS A 330 7.87 -7.23 20.32
C CYS A 330 7.11 -7.66 19.06
N VAL A 331 5.80 -7.87 19.18
CA VAL A 331 4.89 -8.18 18.08
C VAL A 331 3.81 -7.11 18.04
N ASP A 332 3.57 -6.55 16.88
CA ASP A 332 2.49 -5.60 16.66
C ASP A 332 1.75 -5.94 15.36
N LYS A 333 0.42 -5.97 15.43
CA LYS A 333 -0.41 -6.14 14.22
C LYS A 333 -0.57 -4.77 13.58
N LEU A 334 -0.31 -4.69 12.28
CA LEU A 334 -0.47 -3.45 11.52
C LEU A 334 -1.88 -3.42 10.94
N ASP A 335 -2.69 -2.48 11.40
CA ASP A 335 -3.98 -2.17 10.78
C ASP A 335 -3.71 -1.33 9.53
N MET A 336 -4.21 -1.79 8.38
CA MET A 336 -4.05 -1.09 7.10
C MET A 336 -5.04 0.09 7.08
N PRO A 337 -4.59 1.35 7.12
CA PRO A 337 -5.49 2.50 7.15
C PRO A 337 -6.24 2.62 5.83
N GLU A 338 -7.47 3.16 5.88
CA GLU A 338 -8.29 3.37 4.68
C GLU A 338 -7.69 4.42 3.74
N GLU A 339 -6.92 5.38 4.28
CA GLU A 339 -6.26 6.45 3.55
C GLU A 339 -4.75 6.19 3.40
N GLY A 340 -4.29 6.07 2.15
CA GLY A 340 -2.92 5.70 1.81
C GLY A 340 -1.85 6.69 2.28
N GLU A 341 -2.15 7.98 2.50
CA GLU A 341 -1.14 8.98 2.89
C GLU A 341 -0.56 8.78 4.29
N SER A 342 -1.33 8.21 5.22
CA SER A 342 -0.91 7.99 6.61
C SER A 342 -0.05 6.73 6.81
N MET A 343 0.15 5.94 5.76
CA MET A 343 0.73 4.61 5.85
C MET A 343 2.27 4.62 5.81
N ASP A 344 2.89 3.80 6.66
CA ASP A 344 4.36 3.62 6.72
C ASP A 344 4.93 3.26 5.33
N PRO A 345 5.93 4.01 4.82
CA PRO A 345 6.57 3.74 3.53
C PRO A 345 7.09 2.30 3.36
N HIS A 346 7.53 1.66 4.45
CA HIS A 346 8.01 0.29 4.41
C HIS A 346 6.89 -0.71 4.10
N VAL A 347 5.68 -0.46 4.61
CA VAL A 347 4.51 -1.31 4.31
C VAL A 347 4.07 -1.13 2.86
N LYS A 348 4.06 0.12 2.35
CA LYS A 348 3.77 0.39 0.92
C LYS A 348 4.75 -0.32 -0.01
N ASN A 349 6.04 -0.30 0.31
CA ASN A 349 7.04 -0.98 -0.48
C ASN A 349 6.88 -2.50 -0.43
N ALA A 350 6.54 -3.07 0.72
CA ALA A 350 6.27 -4.49 0.84
C ALA A 350 5.01 -4.91 0.04
N LEU A 351 3.96 -4.10 0.03
CA LEU A 351 2.78 -4.29 -0.82
C LEU A 351 3.12 -4.24 -2.31
N ARG A 352 3.98 -3.30 -2.76
CA ARG A 352 4.46 -3.28 -4.15
C ARG A 352 5.19 -4.56 -4.53
N ARG A 353 6.03 -5.09 -3.63
CA ARG A 353 6.71 -6.37 -3.85
C ARG A 353 5.74 -7.54 -3.96
N LYS A 354 4.71 -7.58 -3.11
CA LYS A 354 3.62 -8.57 -3.19
C LYS A 354 2.92 -8.52 -4.55
N ARG A 355 2.50 -7.32 -4.98
CA ARG A 355 1.87 -7.10 -6.29
C ARG A 355 2.74 -7.61 -7.43
N ASP A 356 4.03 -7.25 -7.41
CA ASP A 356 4.97 -7.63 -8.47
C ASP A 356 5.22 -9.15 -8.48
N TYR A 357 5.24 -9.79 -7.31
CA TYR A 357 5.33 -11.25 -7.18
C TYR A 357 4.10 -11.95 -7.77
N GLU A 358 2.88 -11.50 -7.44
CA GLU A 358 1.65 -12.08 -7.96
C GLU A 358 1.53 -11.91 -9.47
N LYS A 359 1.94 -10.76 -10.01
CA LYS A 359 2.03 -10.53 -11.46
C LYS A 359 2.96 -11.53 -12.14
N GLN A 360 4.13 -11.81 -11.54
CA GLN A 360 5.08 -12.79 -12.07
C GLN A 360 4.55 -14.22 -12.01
N LEU A 361 3.90 -14.60 -10.90
CA LEU A 361 3.30 -15.94 -10.74
C LEU A 361 2.19 -16.19 -11.77
N LYS A 362 1.35 -15.18 -12.04
CA LYS A 362 0.31 -15.21 -13.07
C LYS A 362 0.92 -15.31 -14.49
N ALA A 363 1.99 -14.57 -14.77
CA ALA A 363 2.69 -14.63 -16.05
C ALA A 363 3.30 -16.01 -16.33
N GLY A 364 4.02 -16.60 -15.35
CA GLY A 364 4.63 -17.93 -15.49
C GLY A 364 3.62 -19.08 -15.64
N SER A 365 2.47 -18.96 -14.97
CA SER A 365 1.35 -19.92 -15.12
C SER A 365 0.76 -19.90 -16.53
N LYS A 366 0.70 -18.72 -17.18
CA LYS A 366 0.25 -18.59 -18.57
C LYS A 366 1.23 -19.27 -19.54
N GLU A 367 2.54 -19.05 -19.41
CA GLU A 367 3.56 -19.65 -20.30
C GLU A 367 3.62 -21.19 -20.23
N THR A 368 3.36 -21.78 -19.06
CA THR A 368 3.37 -23.23 -18.86
C THR A 368 2.15 -23.92 -19.51
N ASN A 369 1.02 -23.22 -19.59
CA ASN A 369 -0.16 -23.74 -20.29
C ASN A 369 0.00 -23.74 -21.83
N TYR A 370 0.79 -22.82 -22.40
CA TYR A 370 1.09 -22.81 -23.84
C TYR A 370 2.09 -23.90 -24.26
N THR A 371 2.98 -24.32 -23.37
CA THR A 371 4.04 -25.32 -23.67
C THR A 371 3.60 -26.77 -23.55
N LYS A 372 2.43 -27.06 -22.96
CA LYS A 372 1.84 -28.41 -22.96
C LYS A 372 1.20 -28.82 -24.30
N GLY A 373 1.24 -27.96 -25.32
CA GLY A 373 0.61 -28.20 -26.62
C GLY A 373 1.51 -28.74 -27.74
N THR A 374 2.83 -28.80 -27.60
CA THR A 374 3.72 -29.17 -28.73
C THR A 374 4.98 -29.93 -28.28
N ASP A 375 4.85 -31.23 -28.06
CA ASP A 375 6.00 -32.14 -27.91
C ASP A 375 6.71 -32.38 -29.26
N LYS A 376 7.86 -31.73 -29.51
CA LYS A 376 8.98 -32.33 -30.25
C LYS A 376 10.36 -31.82 -29.77
N LYS A 377 11.13 -32.80 -29.26
CA LYS A 377 12.58 -32.88 -28.97
C LYS A 377 13.51 -31.80 -29.56
N ARG A 378 14.40 -31.27 -28.72
CA ARG A 378 15.73 -30.73 -29.11
C ARG A 378 16.85 -31.61 -28.53
N PRO A 379 18.00 -31.77 -29.22
CA PRO A 379 19.23 -32.26 -28.63
C PRO A 379 20.08 -31.11 -28.03
N ALA A 380 20.94 -31.47 -27.09
CA ALA A 380 21.81 -30.60 -26.30
C ALA A 380 23.18 -30.34 -26.97
N ALA A 381 23.79 -29.19 -26.66
CA ALA A 381 25.24 -29.02 -26.53
C ALA A 381 25.60 -27.68 -25.84
N ASP A 382 26.58 -27.77 -24.94
CA ASP A 382 27.21 -26.73 -24.12
C ASP A 382 27.97 -25.64 -24.90
N GLN A 383 27.97 -24.40 -24.39
CA GLN A 383 29.15 -23.67 -23.86
C GLN A 383 28.82 -22.19 -23.50
N PRO A 384 29.69 -21.49 -22.72
CA PRO A 384 29.26 -20.52 -21.70
C PRO A 384 29.20 -19.09 -22.24
N GLU A 385 28.16 -18.34 -21.86
CA GLU A 385 28.10 -16.91 -22.14
C GLU A 385 27.81 -16.04 -20.92
N LYS A 386 28.49 -14.90 -20.92
CA LYS A 386 28.65 -13.91 -19.86
C LYS A 386 27.31 -13.30 -19.46
N LYS A 387 27.12 -13.11 -18.15
CA LYS A 387 25.96 -12.40 -17.55
C LYS A 387 25.62 -11.12 -18.33
N PRO A 388 24.42 -11.00 -18.94
CA PRO A 388 23.99 -9.74 -19.50
C PRO A 388 23.63 -8.76 -18.38
N ARG A 389 24.12 -7.53 -18.48
CA ARG A 389 23.74 -6.42 -17.61
C ARG A 389 22.23 -6.17 -17.71
N ASN A 390 21.63 -5.81 -16.57
CA ASN A 390 20.19 -5.68 -16.37
C ASN A 390 19.55 -4.67 -17.35
N ALA A 391 18.47 -5.07 -18.02
CA ALA A 391 17.83 -4.36 -19.13
C ALA A 391 17.31 -2.95 -18.77
N LYS A 392 17.08 -2.69 -17.48
CA LYS A 392 16.63 -1.39 -16.94
C LYS A 392 17.75 -0.34 -16.96
N GLN A 393 18.99 -0.71 -16.65
CA GLN A 393 20.16 0.18 -16.71
C GLN A 393 20.57 0.50 -18.15
N ARG A 394 20.33 -0.42 -19.09
CA ARG A 394 20.59 -0.20 -20.53
C ARG A 394 19.57 0.74 -21.17
N ARG A 395 18.34 0.80 -20.63
CA ARG A 395 17.27 1.74 -21.06
C ARG A 395 17.46 3.15 -20.50
N SER A 396 17.93 3.32 -19.26
CA SER A 396 18.15 4.67 -18.70
C SER A 396 19.30 5.39 -19.39
N LEU A 397 20.41 4.70 -19.68
CA LEU A 397 21.53 5.26 -20.45
C LEU A 397 21.14 5.56 -21.91
N LYS A 398 20.31 4.73 -22.54
CA LYS A 398 19.78 5.02 -23.88
C LYS A 398 18.75 6.16 -23.90
N ARG A 399 17.94 6.34 -22.85
CA ARG A 399 17.03 7.49 -22.71
C ARG A 399 17.80 8.80 -22.47
N GLY A 400 18.87 8.78 -21.67
CA GLY A 400 19.73 9.95 -21.49
C GLY A 400 20.41 10.39 -22.79
N GLN A 401 20.90 9.43 -23.58
CA GLN A 401 21.55 9.69 -24.87
C GLN A 401 20.55 10.02 -26.00
N ALA A 402 19.31 9.51 -25.94
CA ALA A 402 18.25 9.87 -26.88
C ALA A 402 17.70 11.27 -26.59
N ALA A 403 17.56 11.67 -25.32
CA ALA A 403 17.14 13.01 -24.94
C ALA A 403 18.19 14.09 -25.26
N GLU A 404 19.48 13.75 -25.20
CA GLU A 404 20.56 14.65 -25.67
C GLU A 404 20.60 14.73 -27.21
N LYS A 405 20.31 13.62 -27.91
CA LYS A 405 20.19 13.62 -29.38
C LYS A 405 18.92 14.32 -29.88
N GLU A 406 17.78 14.22 -29.20
CA GLU A 406 16.56 14.95 -29.54
C GLU A 406 16.76 16.47 -29.40
N LYS A 407 17.50 16.93 -28.38
CA LYS A 407 17.91 18.34 -28.24
C LYS A 407 18.87 18.85 -29.33
N GLU A 408 19.61 17.96 -29.99
CA GLU A 408 20.45 18.32 -31.14
C GLU A 408 19.70 18.16 -32.49
N THR A 409 18.69 17.29 -32.56
CA THR A 409 17.92 17.03 -33.79
C THR A 409 16.75 18.02 -33.99
N GLU A 410 16.26 18.66 -32.92
CA GLU A 410 15.26 19.75 -32.99
C GLU A 410 15.76 21.03 -33.66
N LYS A 411 17.07 21.15 -33.98
CA LYS A 411 17.61 22.32 -34.68
C LYS A 411 17.74 22.18 -36.20
N GLU A 412 17.49 21.00 -36.78
CA GLU A 412 17.69 20.81 -38.24
C GLU A 412 16.59 20.05 -38.99
N ALA A 413 15.44 19.73 -38.37
CA ALA A 413 14.31 19.09 -39.07
C ALA A 413 13.07 20.01 -39.19
N GLY A 414 13.12 20.85 -40.22
CA GLY A 414 12.03 21.47 -40.99
C GLY A 414 10.59 21.47 -40.49
N GLU A 415 10.07 22.68 -40.29
CA GLU A 415 8.77 23.18 -40.80
C GLU A 415 7.61 22.16 -40.85
N GLY A 416 7.08 21.78 -39.69
CA GLY A 416 5.71 21.31 -39.58
C GLY A 416 4.74 22.49 -39.76
N LYS A 417 3.74 22.36 -40.65
CA LYS A 417 2.67 23.36 -40.80
C LYS A 417 1.98 23.57 -39.46
N GLU A 418 2.18 24.74 -38.87
CA GLU A 418 1.43 25.22 -37.72
C GLU A 418 -0.07 25.23 -38.08
N ILE A 419 -0.88 24.51 -37.32
CA ILE A 419 -2.33 24.46 -37.55
C ILE A 419 -2.93 25.75 -37.00
N GLU A 420 -3.62 26.50 -37.85
CA GLU A 420 -4.36 27.70 -37.42
C GLU A 420 -5.36 27.32 -36.32
N THR A 421 -5.26 28.02 -35.18
CA THR A 421 -6.18 27.88 -34.05
C THR A 421 -7.63 28.08 -34.54
N PRO A 422 -8.56 27.15 -34.25
CA PRO A 422 -9.96 27.35 -34.60
C PRO A 422 -10.51 28.62 -33.92
N PRO A 423 -11.22 29.50 -34.63
CA PRO A 423 -11.69 30.78 -34.09
C PRO A 423 -12.84 30.66 -33.06
N ASP A 424 -13.42 29.47 -32.88
CA ASP A 424 -14.54 29.19 -31.97
C ASP A 424 -14.15 28.09 -30.97
N LEU A 425 -12.97 28.23 -30.36
CA LEU A 425 -12.46 27.27 -29.39
C LEU A 425 -13.16 27.45 -28.03
N ASN A 426 -13.52 26.35 -27.39
CA ASN A 426 -14.05 26.35 -26.03
C ASN A 426 -12.95 26.63 -25.02
N GLU A 427 -12.88 27.87 -24.52
CA GLU A 427 -11.90 28.31 -23.51
C GLU A 427 -12.10 27.65 -22.13
N GLN A 428 -13.25 27.05 -21.87
CA GLN A 428 -13.51 26.34 -20.60
C GLN A 428 -12.79 25.00 -20.52
N VAL A 429 -12.20 24.51 -21.61
CA VAL A 429 -11.50 23.22 -21.66
C VAL A 429 -10.03 23.47 -21.95
N VAL A 430 -9.18 23.12 -20.97
CA VAL A 430 -7.74 23.39 -21.01
C VAL A 430 -6.97 22.08 -20.97
N CYS A 431 -5.84 22.03 -21.65
CA CYS A 431 -4.90 20.92 -21.61
C CYS A 431 -3.58 21.34 -20.94
N GLU A 432 -2.93 20.40 -20.24
CA GLU A 432 -1.67 20.64 -19.52
C GLU A 432 -0.54 21.11 -20.44
N ASN A 433 -0.40 20.49 -21.63
CA ASN A 433 0.64 20.79 -22.61
C ASN A 433 0.21 21.87 -23.63
N HIS A 434 -0.19 23.04 -23.14
CA HIS A 434 -0.66 24.15 -23.99
C HIS A 434 0.45 24.81 -24.85
N ASP A 435 1.73 24.60 -24.51
CA ASP A 435 2.88 25.17 -25.23
C ASP A 435 3.30 24.34 -26.47
N GLU A 436 2.86 23.07 -26.56
CA GLU A 436 3.23 22.17 -27.67
C GLU A 436 2.41 22.44 -28.94
N PRO A 437 2.95 22.29 -30.15
CA PRO A 437 2.19 22.51 -31.38
C PRO A 437 1.06 21.49 -31.56
N ALA A 438 -0.08 21.94 -32.06
CA ALA A 438 -1.21 21.05 -32.36
C ALA A 438 -0.98 20.28 -33.67
N VAL A 439 -1.39 19.01 -33.68
CA VAL A 439 -1.29 18.06 -34.78
C VAL A 439 -2.68 17.69 -35.30
N ASP A 440 -2.79 17.48 -36.61
CA ASP A 440 -4.04 17.10 -37.27
C ASP A 440 -4.40 15.64 -36.93
N VAL A 441 -5.69 15.35 -36.79
CA VAL A 441 -6.18 14.00 -36.49
C VAL A 441 -5.78 13.03 -37.61
N ALA A 442 -5.66 13.50 -38.86
CA ALA A 442 -5.15 12.67 -39.97
C ALA A 442 -3.76 12.10 -39.64
N THR A 443 -2.85 12.95 -39.16
CA THR A 443 -1.48 12.57 -38.80
C THR A 443 -1.45 11.64 -37.58
N ILE A 444 -2.35 11.82 -36.61
CA ILE A 444 -2.46 10.93 -35.43
C ILE A 444 -2.92 9.51 -35.82
N LEU A 445 -3.74 9.39 -36.87
CA LEU A 445 -4.26 8.12 -37.37
C LEU A 445 -3.29 7.43 -38.34
N GLU A 446 -2.37 8.18 -38.97
CA GLU A 446 -1.39 7.62 -39.89
C GLU A 446 -0.49 6.57 -39.20
N PRO A 447 -0.36 5.35 -39.75
CA PRO A 447 0.53 4.34 -39.21
C PRO A 447 1.98 4.80 -39.22
N ALA A 448 2.64 4.77 -38.06
CA ALA A 448 4.07 5.05 -37.98
C ALA A 448 4.87 4.01 -38.78
N THR A 449 5.86 4.49 -39.53
CA THR A 449 6.78 3.66 -40.31
C THR A 449 8.19 3.79 -39.78
N GLN A 450 8.89 2.67 -39.67
CA GLN A 450 10.31 2.63 -39.31
C GLN A 450 11.13 2.12 -40.50
N GLU A 451 12.15 2.88 -40.87
CA GLU A 451 13.15 2.45 -41.85
C GLU A 451 14.19 1.55 -41.17
N LEU A 452 14.36 0.36 -41.72
CA LEU A 452 15.35 -0.63 -41.29
C LEU A 452 16.21 -1.01 -42.49
N VAL A 453 17.49 -1.32 -42.27
CA VAL A 453 18.34 -1.89 -43.32
C VAL A 453 18.35 -3.39 -43.15
N PHE A 454 17.78 -4.12 -44.12
CA PHE A 454 17.83 -5.57 -44.16
C PHE A 454 18.60 -6.00 -45.41
N GLN A 455 19.69 -6.75 -45.24
CA GLN A 455 20.54 -7.23 -46.34
C GLN A 455 21.00 -6.13 -47.31
N ASN A 456 21.45 -4.98 -46.78
CA ASN A 456 21.87 -3.79 -47.55
C ASN A 456 20.78 -3.16 -48.43
N ALA A 457 19.51 -3.46 -48.19
CA ALA A 457 18.37 -2.78 -48.80
C ALA A 457 17.54 -2.04 -47.72
N PRO A 458 17.02 -0.84 -48.02
CA PRO A 458 16.09 -0.15 -47.14
C PRO A 458 14.74 -0.90 -47.11
N LEU A 459 14.26 -1.20 -45.91
CA LEU A 459 13.00 -1.85 -45.60
C LEU A 459 12.15 -0.92 -44.74
N ILE A 460 10.99 -0.50 -45.24
CA ILE A 460 10.03 0.31 -44.48
C ILE A 460 9.07 -0.64 -43.79
N VAL A 461 9.12 -0.70 -42.46
CA VAL A 461 8.22 -1.51 -41.63
C VAL A 461 7.14 -0.63 -41.04
N LYS A 462 5.87 -1.01 -41.22
CA LYS A 462 4.74 -0.36 -40.54
C LYS A 462 4.64 -0.89 -39.11
N LEU A 463 4.63 0.02 -38.14
CA LEU A 463 4.46 -0.31 -36.74
C LEU A 463 2.97 -0.37 -36.40
N PRO A 464 2.54 -1.32 -35.54
CA PRO A 464 1.16 -1.37 -35.08
C PRO A 464 0.80 -0.15 -34.24
N PHE A 465 1.75 0.37 -33.45
CA PHE A 465 1.69 1.60 -32.66
C PHE A 465 3.13 2.05 -32.31
N HIS A 466 3.31 3.26 -31.78
CA HIS A 466 4.63 3.80 -31.42
C HIS A 466 4.67 4.60 -30.11
N ASP A 467 3.65 4.48 -29.26
CA ASP A 467 3.58 5.07 -27.91
C ASP A 467 3.87 6.60 -27.88
N ALA A 468 3.12 7.36 -28.68
CA ALA A 468 3.28 8.80 -28.82
C ALA A 468 2.17 9.62 -28.12
N GLN A 469 2.49 10.86 -27.80
CA GLN A 469 1.57 11.85 -27.23
C GLN A 469 1.37 13.01 -28.22
N TYR A 470 0.13 13.48 -28.33
CA TYR A 470 -0.27 14.51 -29.30
C TYR A 470 -1.14 15.57 -28.64
N ARG A 471 -1.04 16.80 -29.12
CA ARG A 471 -2.02 17.86 -28.87
C ARG A 471 -2.86 18.06 -30.12
N THR A 472 -4.17 18.20 -30.00
CA THR A 472 -5.05 18.39 -31.18
C THR A 472 -6.32 19.19 -30.85
N TYR A 473 -6.99 19.71 -31.89
CA TYR A 473 -8.27 20.41 -31.80
C TYR A 473 -9.40 19.51 -32.31
N VAL A 474 -10.35 19.19 -31.43
CA VAL A 474 -11.38 18.18 -31.73
C VAL A 474 -12.76 18.63 -31.26
N ARG A 475 -13.79 17.98 -31.82
CA ARG A 475 -15.17 17.99 -31.34
C ARG A 475 -15.57 16.57 -30.95
N ILE A 476 -16.34 16.42 -29.88
CA ILE A 476 -16.93 15.11 -29.52
C ILE A 476 -18.16 14.86 -30.37
N VAL A 477 -18.24 13.69 -30.98
CA VAL A 477 -19.35 13.30 -31.87
C VAL A 477 -20.13 12.10 -31.38
N ASP A 478 -19.57 11.33 -30.44
CA ASP A 478 -20.24 10.23 -29.75
C ASP A 478 -19.50 9.93 -28.43
N PHE A 479 -20.10 9.10 -27.58
CA PHE A 479 -19.51 8.62 -26.32
C PHE A 479 -19.91 7.15 -26.04
N HIS A 480 -19.24 6.47 -25.11
CA HIS A 480 -19.58 5.11 -24.71
C HIS A 480 -19.22 4.92 -23.23
N PRO A 481 -20.04 4.27 -22.38
CA PRO A 481 -21.33 3.62 -22.66
C PRO A 481 -22.44 4.59 -23.10
N PRO A 482 -23.58 4.12 -23.65
CA PRO A 482 -24.60 5.00 -24.25
C PRO A 482 -25.36 5.86 -23.24
N ARG A 483 -25.25 5.57 -21.94
CA ARG A 483 -25.91 6.30 -20.84
C ARG A 483 -24.85 6.88 -19.92
N ILE A 484 -25.01 8.15 -19.54
CA ILE A 484 -24.07 8.82 -18.63
C ILE A 484 -24.04 8.15 -17.26
N GLN A 485 -25.16 7.56 -16.80
CA GLN A 485 -25.20 6.82 -15.55
C GLN A 485 -24.30 5.56 -15.52
N ASP A 486 -23.80 5.13 -16.68
CA ASP A 486 -22.90 3.99 -16.83
C ASP A 486 -21.43 4.41 -16.99
N PHE A 487 -21.12 5.71 -16.84
CA PHE A 487 -19.74 6.20 -16.95
C PHE A 487 -18.88 5.81 -15.75
N ALA A 488 -19.50 5.47 -14.62
CA ALA A 488 -18.82 4.90 -13.47
C ALA A 488 -19.29 3.46 -13.26
N CYS A 489 -18.34 2.59 -12.94
CA CYS A 489 -18.60 1.19 -12.60
C CYS A 489 -18.04 0.87 -11.20
N VAL A 490 -18.62 -0.15 -10.59
CA VAL A 490 -18.12 -0.69 -9.32
C VAL A 490 -16.98 -1.65 -9.62
N HIS A 491 -15.88 -1.50 -8.89
CA HIS A 491 -14.89 -2.56 -8.73
C HIS A 491 -14.77 -2.97 -7.26
N LYS A 492 -14.32 -4.20 -7.05
CA LYS A 492 -14.05 -4.72 -5.72
C LYS A 492 -12.81 -4.02 -5.17
N ARG A 493 -12.89 -3.51 -3.93
CA ARG A 493 -11.74 -2.92 -3.24
C ARG A 493 -10.62 -3.94 -3.12
N ASN A 494 -9.41 -3.53 -3.52
CA ASN A 494 -8.21 -4.35 -3.47
C ASN A 494 -7.22 -3.80 -2.45
N GLU A 495 -6.37 -4.66 -1.87
CA GLU A 495 -5.32 -4.26 -0.94
C GLU A 495 -4.27 -3.34 -1.57
N TYR A 496 -4.20 -3.32 -2.91
CA TYR A 496 -3.32 -2.42 -3.67
C TYR A 496 -3.91 -1.03 -3.92
N ASP A 497 -5.18 -0.79 -3.60
CA ASP A 497 -5.83 0.52 -3.79
C ASP A 497 -5.16 1.63 -2.96
N VAL A 498 -4.47 1.27 -1.87
CA VAL A 498 -3.67 2.21 -1.05
C VAL A 498 -2.38 2.66 -1.75
N LEU A 499 -2.00 2.02 -2.86
CA LEU A 499 -0.83 2.38 -3.66
C LEU A 499 -1.23 3.42 -4.70
N SER A 500 -0.62 4.61 -4.61
CA SER A 500 -0.84 5.70 -5.58
C SER A 500 -0.48 5.32 -7.03
N ASP A 501 0.36 4.29 -7.21
CA ASP A 501 0.78 3.77 -8.51
C ASP A 501 -0.09 2.59 -9.00
N TYR A 502 -1.20 2.28 -8.33
CA TYR A 502 -2.15 1.25 -8.75
C TYR A 502 -3.42 1.90 -9.31
N SER A 503 -3.73 1.61 -10.57
CA SER A 503 -4.84 2.24 -11.31
C SER A 503 -6.13 1.40 -11.33
N GLY A 504 -6.26 0.35 -10.51
CA GLY A 504 -7.42 -0.57 -10.49
C GLY A 504 -7.59 -1.44 -11.75
N THR A 505 -7.07 -1.00 -12.90
CA THR A 505 -7.16 -1.66 -14.22
C THR A 505 -6.17 -2.82 -14.42
N ASP A 506 -5.24 -3.02 -13.49
CA ASP A 506 -4.23 -4.08 -13.53
C ASP A 506 -4.76 -5.46 -13.07
N SER A 507 -5.99 -5.53 -12.55
CA SER A 507 -6.64 -6.77 -12.11
C SER A 507 -7.83 -7.15 -13.00
N GLU A 508 -7.63 -8.25 -13.72
CA GLU A 508 -8.63 -9.30 -14.01
C GLU A 508 -9.90 -8.91 -14.77
N ASP A 509 -9.82 -8.85 -16.11
CA ASP A 509 -10.99 -9.09 -16.96
C ASP A 509 -10.63 -9.53 -18.40
N ASP A 510 -9.56 -10.32 -18.56
CA ASP A 510 -9.14 -10.78 -19.90
C ASP A 510 -9.30 -12.29 -20.13
N ASN A 511 -9.82 -13.06 -19.17
CA ASN A 511 -10.17 -14.47 -19.41
C ASN A 511 -11.29 -14.95 -18.46
N ASP A 512 -12.54 -14.61 -18.76
CA ASP A 512 -13.69 -15.47 -18.46
C ASP A 512 -14.47 -15.67 -19.78
N ASP A 513 -14.01 -16.64 -20.57
CA ASP A 513 -14.86 -17.26 -21.60
C ASP A 513 -15.57 -18.46 -20.94
N ASP A 514 -16.88 -18.55 -21.18
CA ASP A 514 -17.80 -19.67 -20.93
C ASP A 514 -18.46 -19.85 -19.55
N ASP A 515 -19.24 -18.85 -19.10
CA ASP A 515 -20.50 -19.11 -18.36
C ASP A 515 -21.57 -18.05 -18.69
N GLU A 516 -22.19 -18.16 -19.87
CA GLU A 516 -23.29 -17.30 -20.38
C GLU A 516 -24.63 -17.49 -19.62
N GLN A 517 -24.62 -17.97 -18.37
CA GLN A 517 -25.80 -18.07 -17.49
C GLN A 517 -25.62 -17.45 -16.09
N GLY A 518 -24.50 -16.76 -15.82
CA GLY A 518 -24.14 -16.30 -14.46
C GLY A 518 -24.04 -14.80 -14.22
N ARG A 519 -24.38 -13.90 -15.16
CA ARG A 519 -24.47 -12.43 -14.89
C ARG A 519 -25.71 -12.12 -14.01
N VAL A 520 -25.82 -12.77 -12.86
CA VAL A 520 -26.69 -12.37 -11.75
C VAL A 520 -25.88 -11.36 -10.95
N THR A 521 -26.08 -10.08 -11.23
CA THR A 521 -25.90 -8.95 -10.29
C THR A 521 -24.88 -9.20 -9.17
N ILE A 522 -23.60 -8.88 -9.41
CA ILE A 522 -22.60 -8.69 -8.35
C ILE A 522 -23.12 -7.73 -7.26
N ASP A 523 -24.08 -6.85 -7.61
CA ASP A 523 -24.78 -5.93 -6.72
C ASP A 523 -25.48 -6.55 -5.50
N LYS A 524 -25.73 -7.88 -5.46
CA LYS A 524 -26.59 -8.47 -4.40
C LYS A 524 -25.88 -9.10 -3.20
N TYR A 525 -24.58 -9.37 -3.26
CA TYR A 525 -23.91 -10.16 -2.20
C TYR A 525 -22.61 -9.55 -1.65
N VAL A 526 -22.12 -8.44 -2.20
CA VAL A 526 -20.94 -7.73 -1.67
C VAL A 526 -21.42 -6.56 -0.82
N SER A 527 -20.92 -6.45 0.42
CA SER A 527 -21.24 -5.32 1.31
C SER A 527 -20.83 -4.00 0.65
N THR A 528 -21.63 -2.95 0.78
CA THR A 528 -21.33 -1.60 0.26
C THR A 528 -20.02 -1.01 0.78
N SER A 529 -19.46 -1.59 1.86
CA SER A 529 -18.14 -1.23 2.42
C SER A 529 -16.93 -1.77 1.65
N GLU A 530 -17.12 -2.67 0.68
CA GLU A 530 -16.06 -3.33 -0.09
C GLU A 530 -16.02 -2.90 -1.57
N GLN A 531 -16.77 -1.85 -1.92
CA GLN A 531 -16.96 -1.38 -3.30
C GLN A 531 -16.33 -0.01 -3.49
N ASN A 532 -15.50 0.13 -4.52
CA ASN A 532 -14.98 1.41 -5.00
C ASN A 532 -15.57 1.71 -6.37
N TRP A 533 -15.92 2.98 -6.60
CA TRP A 533 -16.41 3.45 -7.89
C TRP A 533 -15.25 4.01 -8.70
N GLU A 534 -15.15 3.62 -9.96
CA GLU A 534 -14.15 4.11 -10.91
C GLU A 534 -14.82 4.62 -12.19
N TRP A 535 -14.24 5.62 -12.83
CA TRP A 535 -14.67 6.07 -14.15
C TRP A 535 -14.19 5.12 -15.24
N ARG A 536 -15.10 4.74 -16.15
CA ARG A 536 -14.81 3.99 -17.36
C ARG A 536 -15.74 4.42 -18.50
N PHE A 537 -15.26 5.31 -19.34
CA PHE A 537 -15.97 5.71 -20.56
C PHE A 537 -14.99 6.05 -21.68
N ALA A 538 -15.51 6.11 -22.90
CA ALA A 538 -14.78 6.47 -24.10
C ALA A 538 -15.53 7.58 -24.86
N LEU A 539 -14.77 8.43 -25.54
CA LEU A 539 -15.28 9.54 -26.34
C LEU A 539 -14.89 9.32 -27.81
N CYS A 540 -15.80 9.57 -28.73
CA CYS A 540 -15.50 9.58 -30.15
C CYS A 540 -15.20 11.01 -30.57
N LEU A 541 -13.97 11.25 -31.01
CA LEU A 541 -13.46 12.56 -31.38
C LEU A 541 -13.45 12.71 -32.89
N GLN A 542 -13.76 13.91 -33.38
CA GLN A 542 -13.65 14.31 -34.78
C GLN A 542 -12.81 15.59 -34.89
N ASP A 543 -11.97 15.68 -35.92
CA ASP A 543 -11.20 16.89 -36.23
C ASP A 543 -12.08 18.15 -36.36
N ALA A 544 -11.62 19.23 -35.74
CA ALA A 544 -12.26 20.53 -35.77
C ALA A 544 -12.06 21.31 -37.09
N THR A 545 -10.98 21.04 -37.83
CA THR A 545 -10.53 21.83 -39.00
C THR A 545 -11.14 21.39 -40.33
N ALA A 546 -11.62 20.15 -40.43
CA ALA A 546 -12.28 19.57 -41.61
C ALA A 546 -13.57 20.28 -42.11
N ALA A 547 -14.06 21.32 -41.43
CA ALA A 547 -15.35 21.95 -41.71
C ALA A 547 -15.32 23.11 -42.74
N LYS A 548 -14.16 23.53 -43.26
CA LYS A 548 -14.04 24.79 -44.03
C LYS A 548 -14.12 24.68 -45.57
N ASP A 549 -14.10 23.49 -46.19
CA ASP A 549 -13.99 23.39 -47.65
C ASP A 549 -15.13 22.57 -48.31
N PRO A 550 -16.11 23.21 -48.98
CA PRO A 550 -17.31 22.54 -49.51
C PRO A 550 -17.05 21.64 -50.74
N LYS A 551 -15.83 21.62 -51.30
CA LYS A 551 -15.47 20.78 -52.47
C LYS A 551 -14.81 19.45 -52.11
N THR A 552 -14.46 19.21 -50.85
CA THR A 552 -13.84 17.96 -50.35
C THR A 552 -14.79 17.15 -49.47
N ARG A 553 -16.10 17.24 -49.73
CA ARG A 553 -17.15 16.50 -48.98
C ARG A 553 -17.04 14.97 -49.05
N GLU A 554 -16.12 14.43 -49.85
CA GLU A 554 -15.79 13.00 -49.92
C GLU A 554 -14.52 12.60 -49.14
N LYS A 555 -13.78 13.54 -48.52
CA LYS A 555 -12.66 13.19 -47.64
C LYS A 555 -13.19 12.69 -46.30
N LYS A 556 -12.81 11.45 -45.97
CA LYS A 556 -13.04 10.72 -44.71
C LYS A 556 -13.23 11.65 -43.51
N THR A 557 -14.36 11.52 -42.81
CA THR A 557 -14.49 12.12 -41.48
C THR A 557 -13.54 11.39 -40.55
N ASN A 558 -12.34 11.94 -40.33
CA ASN A 558 -11.34 11.36 -39.43
C ASN A 558 -11.91 11.36 -38.01
N LYS A 559 -12.39 10.18 -37.59
CA LYS A 559 -13.00 9.93 -36.29
C LYS A 559 -12.26 8.79 -35.61
N PHE A 560 -12.06 8.90 -34.32
CA PHE A 560 -11.41 7.85 -33.53
C PHE A 560 -11.94 7.86 -32.10
N TRP A 561 -11.84 6.71 -31.43
CA TRP A 561 -12.26 6.54 -30.05
C TRP A 561 -11.09 6.75 -29.09
N VAL A 562 -11.34 7.49 -28.02
CA VAL A 562 -10.39 7.67 -26.92
C VAL A 562 -10.99 7.15 -25.63
N VAL A 563 -10.21 6.37 -24.88
CA VAL A 563 -10.59 5.90 -23.55
C VAL A 563 -10.21 6.95 -22.53
N VAL A 564 -11.09 7.21 -21.57
CA VAL A 564 -10.82 8.07 -20.41
C VAL A 564 -10.71 7.17 -19.19
N ASP A 565 -9.53 7.16 -18.56
CA ASP A 565 -9.28 6.36 -17.35
C ASP A 565 -9.79 7.07 -16.08
N ASN A 566 -9.69 6.40 -14.93
CA ASN A 566 -10.21 6.94 -13.67
C ASN A 566 -9.60 8.30 -13.29
N MET A 567 -8.28 8.44 -13.40
CA MET A 567 -7.57 9.66 -13.01
C MET A 567 -7.82 10.80 -13.98
N ASP A 568 -7.75 10.50 -15.29
CA ASP A 568 -8.00 11.47 -16.36
C ASP A 568 -9.47 11.91 -16.35
N ALA A 569 -10.42 11.05 -15.97
CA ALA A 569 -11.82 11.42 -15.80
C ALA A 569 -12.08 12.29 -14.56
N GLN A 570 -11.44 11.99 -13.43
CA GLN A 570 -11.46 12.85 -12.24
C GLN A 570 -10.89 14.24 -12.56
N LEU A 571 -9.78 14.31 -13.31
CA LEU A 571 -9.19 15.57 -13.75
C LEU A 571 -10.12 16.31 -14.73
N LEU A 572 -10.71 15.60 -15.68
CA LEU A 572 -11.61 16.17 -16.69
C LEU A 572 -12.85 16.80 -16.05
N THR A 573 -13.50 16.06 -15.15
CA THR A 573 -14.80 16.43 -14.57
C THR A 573 -14.69 17.26 -13.30
N GLY A 574 -13.61 17.07 -12.53
CA GLY A 574 -13.48 17.57 -11.16
C GLY A 574 -14.38 16.84 -10.16
N LEU A 575 -14.86 15.63 -10.49
CA LEU A 575 -15.78 14.84 -9.68
C LEU A 575 -15.20 13.44 -9.41
N ASP A 576 -15.50 12.91 -8.23
CA ASP A 576 -15.23 11.51 -7.91
C ASP A 576 -16.31 10.60 -8.50
N ALA A 577 -15.90 9.41 -8.95
CA ALA A 577 -16.81 8.40 -9.44
C ALA A 577 -17.75 7.95 -8.31
N CYS A 578 -19.03 7.84 -8.61
CA CYS A 578 -20.04 7.38 -7.66
C CYS A 578 -21.20 6.72 -8.41
N ASP A 579 -22.15 6.18 -7.65
CA ASP A 579 -23.39 5.66 -8.22
C ASP A 579 -24.31 6.79 -8.70
N PHE A 580 -24.23 7.10 -9.99
CA PHE A 580 -25.07 8.10 -10.62
C PHE A 580 -26.56 7.71 -10.72
N ARG A 581 -26.95 6.48 -10.38
CA ARG A 581 -28.36 6.07 -10.33
C ARG A 581 -29.02 6.43 -9.01
N THR A 582 -28.25 6.45 -7.93
CA THR A 582 -28.73 6.81 -6.58
C THR A 582 -28.47 8.28 -6.27
N ASN A 583 -27.36 8.85 -6.76
CA ASN A 583 -26.99 10.24 -6.52
C ASN A 583 -27.40 11.17 -7.68
N ALA A 584 -28.60 11.72 -7.58
CA ALA A 584 -29.16 12.60 -8.62
C ALA A 584 -28.43 13.95 -8.73
N ASP A 585 -27.89 14.48 -7.63
CA ASP A 585 -27.18 15.76 -7.61
C ASP A 585 -25.83 15.63 -8.34
N ALA A 586 -25.07 14.57 -8.03
CA ALA A 586 -23.81 14.28 -8.70
C ALA A 586 -24.01 14.01 -10.21
N LEU A 587 -25.08 13.30 -10.59
CA LEU A 587 -25.43 13.09 -12.00
C LEU A 587 -25.75 14.42 -12.70
N SER A 588 -26.42 15.35 -12.03
CA SER A 588 -26.76 16.66 -12.61
C SER A 588 -25.51 17.50 -12.84
N GLN A 589 -24.56 17.50 -11.89
CA GLN A 589 -23.26 18.14 -12.06
C GLN A 589 -22.47 17.51 -13.21
N LEU A 590 -22.45 16.19 -13.30
CA LEU A 590 -21.79 15.48 -14.40
C LEU A 590 -22.41 15.86 -15.75
N ARG A 591 -23.74 15.93 -15.85
CA ARG A 591 -24.42 16.37 -17.08
C ARG A 591 -24.02 17.79 -17.48
N GLU A 592 -23.97 18.72 -16.53
CA GLU A 592 -23.54 20.10 -16.80
C GLU A 592 -22.10 20.15 -17.33
N LYS A 593 -21.18 19.41 -16.68
CA LYS A 593 -19.78 19.30 -17.14
C LYS A 593 -19.69 18.68 -18.53
N MET A 594 -20.43 17.62 -18.78
CA MET A 594 -20.44 16.95 -20.08
C MET A 594 -21.09 17.80 -21.18
N PHE A 595 -22.09 18.61 -20.84
CA PHE A 595 -22.71 19.57 -21.76
C PHE A 595 -21.70 20.64 -22.23
N ILE A 596 -20.77 21.07 -21.38
CA ILE A 596 -19.65 21.95 -21.79
C ILE A 596 -18.79 21.29 -22.88
N LEU A 597 -18.58 19.97 -22.79
CA LEU A 597 -17.76 19.22 -23.75
C LEU A 597 -18.47 18.93 -25.08
N TRP A 598 -19.74 18.54 -25.05
CA TRP A 598 -20.43 18.00 -26.23
C TRP A 598 -21.80 18.62 -26.54
N GLY A 599 -22.23 19.65 -25.82
CA GLY A 599 -23.50 20.35 -26.08
C GLY A 599 -24.71 19.42 -26.06
N ASP A 600 -25.56 19.53 -27.07
CA ASP A 600 -26.83 18.79 -27.18
C ASP A 600 -26.72 17.31 -27.61
N LEU A 601 -25.53 16.71 -27.44
CA LEU A 601 -25.25 15.32 -27.85
C LEU A 601 -26.00 14.28 -27.00
N GLU A 602 -26.13 14.50 -25.69
CA GLU A 602 -26.85 13.57 -24.79
C GLU A 602 -28.33 13.46 -25.20
N GLU A 603 -29.00 14.58 -25.43
CA GLU A 603 -30.42 14.63 -25.76
C GLU A 603 -30.70 13.98 -27.13
N LYS A 604 -29.84 14.25 -28.12
CA LYS A 604 -29.93 13.64 -29.45
C LYS A 604 -29.70 12.14 -29.41
N LYS A 605 -28.72 11.68 -28.63
CA LYS A 605 -28.43 10.25 -28.50
C LYS A 605 -29.53 9.52 -27.74
N THR A 606 -30.07 10.12 -26.69
CA THR A 606 -31.22 9.58 -25.93
C THR A 606 -32.45 9.46 -26.82
N THR A 607 -32.74 10.47 -27.65
CA THR A 607 -33.83 10.44 -28.63
C THR A 607 -33.62 9.34 -29.66
N THR A 608 -32.40 9.21 -30.21
CA THR A 608 -32.05 8.17 -31.19
C THR A 608 -32.20 6.77 -30.59
N LEU A 609 -31.77 6.55 -29.34
CA LEU A 609 -31.93 5.29 -28.62
C LEU A 609 -33.42 4.98 -28.36
N ALA A 610 -34.23 5.98 -28.02
CA ALA A 610 -35.67 5.82 -27.83
C ALA A 610 -36.38 5.45 -29.16
N GLU A 611 -35.99 6.06 -30.27
CA GLU A 611 -36.50 5.73 -31.61
C GLU A 611 -36.06 4.34 -32.08
N GLN A 612 -34.81 3.96 -31.84
CA GLN A 612 -34.29 2.62 -32.14
C GLN A 612 -34.98 1.55 -31.29
N GLY A 613 -35.23 1.82 -30.00
CA GLY A 613 -36.00 0.92 -29.13
C GLY A 613 -37.45 0.73 -29.58
N LYS A 614 -38.08 1.78 -30.15
CA LYS A 614 -39.41 1.67 -30.78
C LYS A 614 -39.38 0.84 -32.07
N LYS A 615 -38.33 0.99 -32.90
CA LYS A 615 -38.15 0.21 -34.14
C LYS A 615 -37.78 -1.26 -33.89
N GLN A 616 -37.01 -1.56 -32.84
CA GLN A 616 -36.67 -2.93 -32.44
C GLN A 616 -37.87 -3.68 -31.85
N LYS A 617 -38.79 -2.99 -31.15
CA LYS A 617 -40.08 -3.58 -30.74
C LYS A 617 -40.99 -3.92 -31.93
N ALA A 618 -40.76 -3.35 -33.11
CA ALA A 618 -41.52 -3.63 -34.34
C ALA A 618 -40.91 -4.75 -35.20
N ASN A 619 -39.64 -5.15 -34.98
CA ASN A 619 -38.97 -6.24 -35.67
C ASN A 619 -38.42 -7.26 -34.66
N VAL A 620 -39.31 -8.12 -34.18
CA VAL A 620 -38.94 -9.25 -33.32
C VAL A 620 -38.34 -10.35 -34.20
N GLY A 621 -37.02 -10.53 -34.12
CA GLY A 621 -36.36 -11.71 -34.70
C GLY A 621 -34.97 -11.44 -35.28
N LYS A 622 -34.01 -11.05 -34.43
CA LYS A 622 -32.57 -11.40 -34.54
C LYS A 622 -31.81 -10.71 -33.41
N LYS A 623 -31.47 -11.47 -32.36
CA LYS A 623 -30.54 -11.03 -31.31
C LYS A 623 -29.16 -10.81 -31.94
N LYS A 624 -28.68 -9.58 -31.96
CA LYS A 624 -27.26 -9.26 -32.23
C LYS A 624 -26.55 -9.19 -30.88
N LYS A 625 -25.52 -10.02 -30.66
CA LYS A 625 -24.64 -9.93 -29.49
C LYS A 625 -24.00 -8.53 -29.47
N THR A 626 -24.26 -7.74 -28.44
CA THR A 626 -23.59 -6.46 -28.22
C THR A 626 -22.34 -6.72 -27.38
N SER A 627 -21.15 -6.54 -27.95
CA SER A 627 -19.90 -6.51 -27.19
C SER A 627 -19.82 -5.21 -26.38
N ASP A 628 -19.31 -5.27 -25.15
CA ASP A 628 -19.09 -4.13 -24.24
C ASP A 628 -17.90 -3.21 -24.70
N ARG A 629 -17.42 -3.35 -25.95
CA ARG A 629 -16.33 -2.55 -26.51
C ARG A 629 -16.84 -1.56 -27.56
N PRO A 630 -16.34 -0.31 -27.60
CA PRO A 630 -16.64 0.62 -28.68
C PRO A 630 -16.17 0.06 -30.03
N PRO A 631 -16.79 0.48 -31.16
CA PRO A 631 -16.39 0.03 -32.49
C PRO A 631 -14.93 0.40 -32.81
N ASP A 632 -14.22 -0.51 -33.47
CA ASP A 632 -12.78 -0.40 -33.77
C ASP A 632 -12.49 0.77 -34.74
N SER A 633 -11.34 1.41 -34.56
CA SER A 633 -10.92 2.57 -35.37
C SER A 633 -10.28 2.17 -36.71
N ASP A 634 -9.87 0.90 -36.86
CA ASP A 634 -9.05 0.43 -38.00
C ASP A 634 -9.83 -0.35 -39.08
N ASP A 635 -11.13 -0.60 -38.92
CA ASP A 635 -11.90 -1.45 -39.84
C ASP A 635 -12.63 -0.65 -40.93
N GLU A 636 -11.87 -0.02 -41.82
CA GLU A 636 -12.38 0.54 -43.08
C GLU A 636 -12.22 -0.47 -44.22
N ASN A 637 -13.05 -1.52 -44.27
CA ASN A 637 -13.32 -2.22 -45.52
C ASN A 637 -14.69 -2.93 -45.59
N ALA A 638 -15.48 -2.47 -46.56
CA ALA A 638 -16.54 -3.18 -47.30
C ALA A 638 -17.84 -3.62 -46.59
N VAL A 639 -18.83 -2.72 -46.53
CA VAL A 639 -20.20 -3.04 -46.99
C VAL A 639 -20.78 -1.85 -47.76
N ALA A 640 -20.72 -1.91 -49.09
CA ALA A 640 -21.52 -1.06 -49.96
C ALA A 640 -22.99 -1.52 -49.88
N GLY A 641 -23.88 -0.67 -49.38
CA GLY A 641 -25.31 -0.95 -49.42
C GLY A 641 -26.17 0.02 -48.59
N GLY A 642 -26.77 0.99 -49.27
CA GLY A 642 -27.96 1.71 -48.79
C GLY A 642 -27.70 3.11 -48.22
N ALA A 643 -27.63 4.11 -49.11
CA ALA A 643 -27.70 5.51 -48.74
C ALA A 643 -29.10 5.84 -48.17
N SER A 644 -29.25 5.77 -46.85
CA SER A 644 -30.37 6.39 -46.14
C SER A 644 -30.06 7.88 -45.98
N LYS A 645 -30.67 8.73 -46.81
CA LYS A 645 -30.76 10.17 -46.61
C LYS A 645 -31.43 10.46 -45.26
N ASN A 646 -30.65 10.83 -44.26
CA ASN A 646 -31.08 11.67 -43.16
C ASN A 646 -29.89 12.56 -42.80
N GLU A 647 -30.02 13.85 -43.07
CA GLU A 647 -29.09 14.88 -42.63
C GLU A 647 -28.90 14.75 -41.12
N LYS A 648 -27.66 14.43 -40.69
CA LYS A 648 -27.30 14.45 -39.27
C LYS A 648 -27.46 15.90 -38.79
N LEU A 649 -28.47 16.14 -37.95
CA LEU A 649 -28.68 17.39 -37.23
C LEU A 649 -27.36 17.82 -36.58
N ALA A 650 -26.85 18.99 -36.97
CA ALA A 650 -25.59 19.53 -36.47
C ALA A 650 -25.62 19.64 -34.93
N ILE A 651 -24.61 19.08 -34.25
CA ILE A 651 -24.44 19.14 -32.78
C ILE A 651 -23.99 20.56 -32.41
N SER A 652 -24.49 21.11 -31.30
CA SER A 652 -24.23 22.50 -30.88
C SER A 652 -22.87 22.71 -30.20
N ASN A 653 -21.91 21.78 -30.35
CA ASN A 653 -20.69 21.77 -29.57
C ASN A 653 -19.55 22.58 -30.22
N ARG A 654 -18.75 23.21 -29.36
CA ARG A 654 -17.56 23.97 -29.76
C ARG A 654 -16.33 23.05 -29.75
N PRO A 655 -15.40 23.20 -30.71
CA PRO A 655 -14.07 22.60 -30.62
C PRO A 655 -13.39 22.88 -29.30
N PHE A 656 -12.56 21.95 -28.83
CA PHE A 656 -11.68 22.18 -27.70
C PHE A 656 -10.30 21.61 -27.97
N THR A 657 -9.34 22.01 -27.14
CA THR A 657 -7.97 21.49 -27.17
C THR A 657 -7.85 20.34 -26.18
N CYS A 658 -7.23 19.24 -26.59
CA CYS A 658 -6.93 18.13 -25.69
C CYS A 658 -5.62 17.44 -26.02
N CYS A 659 -5.12 16.67 -25.05
CA CYS A 659 -3.96 15.80 -25.22
C CYS A 659 -4.39 14.34 -25.38
N ILE A 660 -3.79 13.66 -26.36
CA ILE A 660 -4.10 12.30 -26.77
C ILE A 660 -2.86 11.44 -26.67
N ARG A 661 -2.93 10.32 -25.97
CA ARG A 661 -1.86 9.31 -25.91
C ARG A 661 -2.23 8.11 -26.77
N GLN A 662 -1.31 7.66 -27.62
CA GLN A 662 -1.40 6.40 -28.34
C GLN A 662 -0.73 5.29 -27.54
N TYR A 663 -1.34 4.11 -27.48
CA TYR A 663 -0.76 2.92 -26.86
C TYR A 663 -1.26 1.65 -27.54
N GLY A 664 -0.56 0.52 -27.31
CA GLY A 664 -0.95 -0.79 -27.85
C GLY A 664 -1.55 -1.71 -26.78
N ILE A 665 -2.59 -2.46 -27.16
CA ILE A 665 -3.14 -3.57 -26.37
C ILE A 665 -3.05 -4.89 -27.14
N GLN A 666 -2.98 -6.02 -26.44
CA GLN A 666 -3.01 -7.34 -27.08
C GLN A 666 -4.45 -7.83 -27.20
N VAL A 667 -4.85 -8.26 -28.40
CA VAL A 667 -6.16 -8.87 -28.66
C VAL A 667 -6.02 -10.26 -29.25
N LYS A 668 -6.99 -11.14 -28.99
CA LYS A 668 -7.04 -12.49 -29.59
C LYS A 668 -7.20 -12.34 -31.11
N GLU A 669 -6.35 -13.03 -31.87
CA GLU A 669 -6.38 -13.04 -33.32
C GLU A 669 -6.23 -14.50 -33.82
N PRO A 670 -7.32 -15.12 -34.28
CA PRO A 670 -7.27 -16.50 -34.78
C PRO A 670 -6.52 -16.62 -36.11
N ASP A 671 -6.41 -15.53 -36.88
CA ASP A 671 -5.68 -15.49 -38.14
C ASP A 671 -4.16 -15.37 -37.89
N SER A 672 -3.42 -16.43 -38.22
CA SER A 672 -1.97 -16.46 -38.04
C SER A 672 -1.21 -15.41 -38.85
N GLU A 673 -1.78 -14.93 -39.97
CA GLU A 673 -1.14 -13.89 -40.79
C GLU A 673 -1.26 -12.49 -40.16
N LYS A 674 -2.22 -12.30 -39.24
CA LYS A 674 -2.45 -11.03 -38.54
C LYS A 674 -1.93 -11.02 -37.11
N ALA A 675 -1.47 -12.16 -36.60
CA ALA A 675 -1.02 -12.35 -35.23
C ALA A 675 0.40 -11.80 -34.97
N ASP A 676 0.54 -10.47 -34.98
CA ASP A 676 1.80 -9.74 -34.79
C ASP A 676 2.24 -9.56 -33.32
N ALA A 677 1.45 -10.07 -32.35
CA ALA A 677 1.73 -10.02 -30.91
C ALA A 677 2.02 -11.40 -30.29
N GLY A 678 2.34 -12.39 -31.11
CA GLY A 678 2.60 -13.78 -30.71
C GLY A 678 1.47 -14.73 -31.15
N THR A 679 1.64 -16.03 -30.91
CA THR A 679 0.68 -17.05 -31.38
C THR A 679 -0.74 -16.77 -30.89
N GLY A 680 -1.65 -16.51 -31.84
CA GLY A 680 -3.06 -16.25 -31.56
C GLY A 680 -3.35 -14.84 -31.03
N LYS A 681 -2.43 -13.88 -31.15
CA LYS A 681 -2.58 -12.52 -30.64
C LYS A 681 -2.09 -11.46 -31.61
N ARG A 682 -2.79 -10.32 -31.65
CA ARG A 682 -2.47 -9.12 -32.44
C ARG A 682 -2.37 -7.89 -31.55
N TRP A 683 -1.51 -6.95 -31.91
CA TRP A 683 -1.48 -5.61 -31.32
C TRP A 683 -2.61 -4.77 -31.92
N GLN A 684 -3.44 -4.20 -31.05
CA GLN A 684 -4.45 -3.21 -31.42
C GLN A 684 -4.01 -1.84 -30.91
N ARG A 685 -4.02 -0.88 -31.84
CA ARG A 685 -3.74 0.52 -31.54
C ARG A 685 -4.94 1.13 -30.83
N MET A 686 -4.69 1.77 -29.70
CA MET A 686 -5.69 2.45 -28.89
C MET A 686 -5.26 3.88 -28.61
N TYR A 687 -6.23 4.72 -28.29
CA TYR A 687 -6.02 6.11 -27.91
C TYR A 687 -6.64 6.39 -26.55
N GLY A 688 -5.99 7.25 -25.77
CA GLY A 688 -6.47 7.70 -24.47
C GLY A 688 -6.45 9.22 -24.37
N LEU A 689 -7.44 9.78 -23.67
CA LEU A 689 -7.43 11.18 -23.28
C LEU A 689 -6.54 11.33 -22.04
N PHE A 690 -5.71 12.36 -21.98
CA PHE A 690 -4.96 12.68 -20.76
C PHE A 690 -4.82 14.18 -20.55
N GLY A 691 -4.55 14.60 -19.31
CA GLY A 691 -4.15 15.99 -19.00
C GLY A 691 -5.13 17.07 -19.47
N THR A 692 -6.41 16.72 -19.63
CA THR A 692 -7.47 17.63 -20.13
C THR A 692 -8.44 17.91 -19.00
N LYS A 693 -8.76 19.18 -18.77
CA LYS A 693 -9.57 19.64 -17.63
C LYS A 693 -10.67 20.60 -18.08
N ILE A 694 -11.86 20.47 -17.52
CA ILE A 694 -12.93 21.48 -17.61
C ILE A 694 -12.72 22.48 -16.47
N SER A 695 -12.30 23.70 -16.80
CA SER A 695 -12.20 24.82 -15.87
C SER A 695 -13.60 25.21 -15.40
N GLY A 696 -13.89 25.02 -14.11
CA GLY A 696 -15.06 25.60 -13.46
C GLY A 696 -14.84 27.09 -13.21
N TYR A 697 -15.94 27.85 -13.19
CA TYR A 697 -15.95 29.25 -12.76
C TYR A 697 -15.41 29.44 -11.35
#